data_AF-R2Q0Z8-F1
#
_entry.id   AF-R2Q0Z8-F1
#
_cell.length_a   1.000
_cell.length_b   1.000
_cell.length_c   1.000
_cell.angle_alpha   90.00
_cell.angle_beta   90.00
_cell.angle_gamma   90.00
#
_symmetry.space_group_name_H-M   'P 1'
#
loop_
_entity.id
_entity.type
_entity.pdbx_description
1 polymer ?
#
loop_
_entity_poly.entity_id
_entity_poly.type
_entity_poly.pdbx_seq_one_letter_code
_entity_poly.pdbx_strand_id
1 'polypeptide(L)'
;MTETTPYAVTKGRHFSKVEQQMIWRKPASHQTSEEELRIASEIKLNWEDPEMKVMNVLLEGDAGSGKTQLARALSADLQLPYTKVTCFADMDKTDVFGALLPVVTADDETDNELLEAIYQADCLEGVLELIVRHYSISQEKAREKFAELIQRVTDEADNRPIQYKFYPSEIVRAIEKGYLLEIQEPTVIRDASVLVALNSALENNGILNIPTGIIRRHPDCVVIITTNRNYQGNRPLNESLRDRVQHAEKMDLPSIEVMMERAQAKTGFDDSRYLEIMAKIIRLLDETAKANAIKGVAGMRSYFFWVNSLKQGQNPLESIFPKVLYKLTTDENELSILSNALDDSGLLVELQQIKSKAIIYENKGRVISADEADERNITQDAEHATLIGEPTEEPANETESEQAMDSIKEEPATDPAMIEEAPDTKHNASDGESEKAVLSEEDKLGSNLSLDEMAEWDKQQRKELNRETRAVLKETIHAKEGTIVHRPKLTTKAIDQGKELTKIVLPEVESLSRVINDLLDKEESADYSSGKYYGSRFNPSRVAYGDLRNFDKKNPPTEQPSLALAVRVDESGSMVREDRIEKAKQAALALGLFAEKINIPFTLYGDSADVSQREKTSLFSYKEFNDPYDFLAAKIATMKPRQNNRDGVPLRLLAEKLSNETADTKLLLNISDGQPKALPDYTAKKAQEDIQQVLADYERKGIIFIACAIGEDKLAIKSIYGEDRFVDISDLSTMPQQLLQLISRFV
;
A
#
# COMPACT_ATOMS: atom_id res chain seq x y z
N MET A 1 -42.79 8.87 25.41
CA MET A 1 -42.52 8.69 26.86
C MET A 1 -41.02 8.83 27.03
N THR A 2 -40.56 9.85 27.76
CA THR A 2 -39.13 10.07 28.03
C THR A 2 -38.70 9.03 29.06
N GLU A 3 -38.14 7.91 28.59
CA GLU A 3 -37.46 6.94 29.45
C GLU A 3 -36.31 7.67 30.15
N THR A 4 -36.48 7.95 31.44
CA THR A 4 -35.40 8.41 32.28
C THR A 4 -34.39 7.27 32.39
N THR A 5 -33.24 7.39 31.72
CA THR A 5 -32.20 6.37 31.84
C THR A 5 -31.68 6.35 33.29
N PRO A 6 -31.58 5.17 33.92
CA PRO A 6 -31.20 5.07 35.35
C PRO A 6 -29.78 5.57 35.61
N TYR A 7 -28.92 5.51 34.60
CA TYR A 7 -27.51 5.90 34.67
C TYR A 7 -27.24 7.34 34.20
N ALA A 8 -28.27 8.15 33.92
CA ALA A 8 -28.06 9.52 33.44
C ALA A 8 -27.20 10.33 34.42
N VAL A 9 -26.09 10.88 33.92
CA VAL A 9 -25.14 11.70 34.68
C VAL A 9 -25.30 13.21 34.41
N THR A 10 -26.11 13.58 33.43
CA THR A 10 -26.26 14.97 32.95
C THR A 10 -27.47 15.72 33.51
N LYS A 11 -27.98 15.32 34.70
CA LYS A 11 -29.17 15.93 35.31
C LYS A 11 -28.91 17.42 35.63
N GLY A 12 -29.33 18.31 34.73
CA GLY A 12 -29.17 19.77 34.85
C GLY A 12 -28.36 20.43 33.73
N ARG A 13 -27.82 19.66 32.78
CA ARG A 13 -27.02 20.19 31.68
C ARG A 13 -27.89 20.53 30.46
N HIS A 14 -27.75 21.75 29.94
CA HIS A 14 -28.48 22.19 28.75
C HIS A 14 -27.66 21.93 27.49
N PHE A 15 -28.09 20.96 26.69
CA PHE A 15 -27.51 20.67 25.39
C PHE A 15 -28.22 21.45 24.28
N SER A 16 -27.45 21.96 23.31
CA SER A 16 -27.97 22.51 22.05
C SER A 16 -28.73 21.44 21.25
N LYS A 17 -29.53 21.86 20.26
CA LYS A 17 -30.26 20.92 19.38
C LYS A 17 -29.32 19.91 18.70
N VAL A 18 -28.12 20.35 18.30
CA VAL A 18 -27.11 19.50 17.66
C VAL A 18 -26.53 18.50 18.66
N GLU A 19 -26.18 18.94 19.87
CA GLU A 19 -25.67 18.06 20.93
C GLU A 19 -26.69 17.01 21.37
N GLN A 20 -27.99 17.36 21.43
CA GLN A 20 -29.05 16.39 21.73
C GLN A 20 -29.19 15.33 20.64
N GLN A 21 -28.92 15.66 19.37
CA GLN A 21 -28.91 14.69 18.27
C GLN A 21 -27.67 13.79 18.30
N MET A 22 -26.58 14.25 18.91
CA MET A 22 -25.37 13.45 19.12
C MET A 22 -25.51 12.42 20.25
N ILE A 23 -26.51 12.54 21.13
CA ILE A 23 -26.80 11.49 22.13
C ILE A 23 -27.33 10.29 21.38
N TRP A 24 -26.59 9.17 21.46
CA TRP A 24 -26.96 7.98 20.73
C TRP A 24 -28.30 7.43 21.20
N ARG A 25 -29.08 6.86 20.26
CA ARG A 25 -30.33 6.16 20.56
C ARG A 25 -30.14 4.68 20.30
N LYS A 26 -30.40 3.86 21.33
CA LYS A 26 -30.30 2.41 21.21
C LYS A 26 -31.31 1.93 20.15
N PRO A 27 -30.86 1.24 19.07
CA PRO A 27 -31.79 0.66 18.11
C PRO A 27 -32.60 -0.46 18.75
N ALA A 28 -33.77 -0.79 18.19
CA ALA A 28 -34.63 -1.86 18.72
C ALA A 28 -33.95 -3.24 18.76
N SER A 29 -32.92 -3.45 17.93
CA SER A 29 -32.12 -4.68 17.91
C SER A 29 -30.99 -4.70 18.95
N HIS A 30 -30.81 -3.63 19.75
CA HIS A 30 -29.75 -3.57 20.76
C HIS A 30 -30.15 -4.38 21.99
N GLN A 31 -29.26 -5.29 22.41
CA GLN A 31 -29.39 -6.01 23.65
C GLN A 31 -28.33 -5.50 24.62
N THR A 32 -28.79 -4.96 25.74
CA THR A 32 -27.93 -4.48 26.81
C THR A 32 -27.16 -5.64 27.40
N SER A 33 -25.83 -5.52 27.44
CA SER A 33 -24.94 -6.56 27.97
C SER A 33 -24.63 -6.34 29.46
N GLU A 34 -24.12 -7.36 30.13
CA GLU A 34 -23.70 -7.24 31.54
C GLU A 34 -22.54 -6.25 31.70
N GLU A 35 -21.63 -6.21 30.73
CA GLU A 35 -20.50 -5.28 30.69
C GLU A 35 -20.99 -3.82 30.55
N GLU A 36 -22.02 -3.58 29.73
CA GLU A 36 -22.66 -2.27 29.57
C GLU A 36 -23.22 -1.75 30.89
N LEU A 37 -23.99 -2.59 31.59
CA LEU A 37 -24.57 -2.24 32.89
C LEU A 37 -23.50 -2.02 33.94
N ARG A 38 -22.44 -2.85 33.95
CA ARG A 38 -21.32 -2.73 34.88
C ARG A 38 -20.62 -1.38 34.71
N ILE A 39 -20.18 -1.06 33.50
CA ILE A 39 -19.47 0.20 33.20
C ILE A 39 -20.37 1.40 33.49
N ALA A 40 -21.63 1.39 33.04
CA ALA A 40 -22.56 2.48 33.29
C ALA A 40 -22.82 2.69 34.79
N SER A 41 -22.96 1.60 35.56
CA SER A 41 -23.15 1.65 37.00
C SER A 41 -21.92 2.20 37.73
N GLU A 42 -20.72 1.80 37.34
CA GLU A 42 -19.48 2.22 37.96
C GLU A 42 -19.18 3.70 37.71
N ILE A 43 -19.40 4.17 36.47
CA ILE A 43 -19.31 5.60 36.14
C ILE A 43 -20.33 6.40 36.95
N LYS A 44 -21.57 5.89 37.07
CA LYS A 44 -22.63 6.60 37.80
C LYS A 44 -22.36 6.68 39.30
N LEU A 45 -21.86 5.60 39.90
CA LEU A 45 -21.55 5.54 41.34
C LEU A 45 -20.43 6.49 41.73
N ASN A 46 -19.40 6.62 40.87
CA ASN A 46 -18.24 7.46 41.12
C ASN A 46 -18.35 8.86 40.50
N TRP A 47 -19.52 9.26 39.97
CA TRP A 47 -19.65 10.48 39.14
C TRP A 47 -19.34 11.79 39.89
N GLU A 48 -19.72 11.86 41.16
CA GLU A 48 -19.56 13.04 42.03
C GLU A 48 -18.29 12.98 42.88
N ASP A 49 -17.51 11.89 42.81
CA ASP A 49 -16.27 11.76 43.55
C ASP A 49 -15.14 12.50 42.81
N PRO A 50 -14.52 13.54 43.40
CA PRO A 50 -13.50 14.34 42.73
C PRO A 50 -12.16 13.61 42.53
N GLU A 51 -11.85 12.58 43.33
CA GLU A 51 -10.58 11.85 43.25
C GLU A 51 -10.74 10.53 42.50
N MET A 52 -11.83 9.81 42.74
CA MET A 52 -12.07 8.46 42.20
C MET A 52 -13.01 8.43 40.99
N LYS A 53 -13.26 9.58 40.33
CA LYS A 53 -14.12 9.65 39.15
C LYS A 53 -13.63 8.74 38.03
N VAL A 54 -14.50 7.83 37.57
CA VAL A 54 -14.24 7.00 36.39
C VAL A 54 -14.57 7.80 35.14
N MET A 55 -13.53 8.24 34.43
CA MET A 55 -13.67 9.06 33.23
C MET A 55 -12.98 8.47 32.00
N ASN A 56 -12.06 7.52 32.17
CA ASN A 56 -11.38 6.83 31.07
C ASN A 56 -11.62 5.33 31.19
N VAL A 57 -12.18 4.76 30.12
CA VAL A 57 -12.53 3.34 30.03
C VAL A 57 -11.74 2.71 28.88
N LEU A 58 -11.10 1.57 29.10
CA LEU A 58 -10.44 0.78 28.06
C LEU A 58 -11.28 -0.46 27.72
N LEU A 59 -11.62 -0.60 26.45
CA LEU A 59 -12.27 -1.79 25.90
C LEU A 59 -11.29 -2.52 24.99
N GLU A 60 -10.79 -3.66 25.43
CA GLU A 60 -9.75 -4.43 24.72
C GLU A 60 -10.28 -5.81 24.31
N GLY A 61 -10.32 -6.09 23.01
CA GLY A 61 -10.88 -7.35 22.50
C GLY A 61 -10.73 -7.50 21.00
N ASP A 62 -11.22 -8.60 20.43
CA ASP A 62 -11.01 -8.89 19.02
C ASP A 62 -11.89 -8.04 18.09
N ALA A 63 -11.55 -8.04 16.79
CA ALA A 63 -12.30 -7.29 15.79
C ALA A 63 -13.76 -7.79 15.72
N GLY A 64 -14.71 -6.87 15.90
CA GLY A 64 -16.13 -7.21 15.84
C GLY A 64 -16.73 -7.79 17.13
N SER A 65 -16.04 -7.75 18.27
CA SER A 65 -16.60 -8.12 19.59
C SER A 65 -17.63 -7.13 20.16
N GLY A 66 -17.86 -6.00 19.50
CA GLY A 66 -18.91 -5.04 19.88
C GLY A 66 -18.44 -3.80 20.65
N LYS A 67 -17.12 -3.60 20.81
CA LYS A 67 -16.50 -2.44 21.50
C LYS A 67 -17.14 -1.08 21.16
N THR A 68 -17.25 -0.75 19.87
CA THR A 68 -17.87 0.50 19.40
C THR A 68 -19.37 0.58 19.67
N GLN A 69 -20.08 -0.56 19.67
CA GLN A 69 -21.51 -0.56 20.02
C GLN A 69 -21.70 -0.32 21.52
N LEU A 70 -20.84 -0.89 22.35
CA LEU A 70 -20.80 -0.65 23.80
C LEU A 70 -20.52 0.83 24.10
N ALA A 71 -19.52 1.44 23.44
CA ALA A 71 -19.22 2.87 23.59
C ALA A 71 -20.42 3.78 23.25
N ARG A 72 -21.15 3.45 22.18
CA ARG A 72 -22.38 4.14 21.79
C ARG A 72 -23.54 3.90 22.76
N ALA A 73 -23.69 2.69 23.27
CA ALA A 73 -24.72 2.37 24.26
C ALA A 73 -24.50 3.19 25.56
N LEU A 74 -23.25 3.33 25.99
CA LEU A 74 -22.89 4.19 27.14
C LEU A 74 -23.26 5.66 26.93
N SER A 75 -23.20 6.19 25.70
CA SER A 75 -23.70 7.55 25.41
C SER A 75 -25.20 7.67 25.68
N ALA A 76 -25.98 6.66 25.29
CA ALA A 76 -27.40 6.59 25.57
C ALA A 76 -27.67 6.46 27.08
N ASP A 77 -26.92 5.62 27.79
CA ASP A 77 -27.13 5.39 29.24
C ASP A 77 -26.78 6.60 30.09
N LEU A 78 -25.61 7.19 29.83
CA LEU A 78 -25.09 8.36 30.54
C LEU A 78 -25.75 9.67 30.10
N GLN A 79 -26.45 9.67 28.96
CA GLN A 79 -27.06 10.86 28.33
C GLN A 79 -26.02 11.93 27.98
N LEU A 80 -24.90 11.50 27.40
CA LEU A 80 -23.80 12.36 26.93
C LEU A 80 -23.74 12.35 25.40
N PRO A 81 -23.51 13.49 24.73
CA PRO A 81 -23.24 13.55 23.29
C PRO A 81 -22.05 12.64 22.93
N TYR A 82 -22.18 11.84 21.87
CA TYR A 82 -21.14 10.92 21.42
C TYR A 82 -20.37 11.51 20.23
N THR A 83 -19.05 11.47 20.31
CA THR A 83 -18.16 11.66 19.16
C THR A 83 -17.05 10.60 19.16
N LYS A 84 -16.40 10.41 18.02
CA LYS A 84 -15.36 9.39 17.85
C LYS A 84 -14.20 9.90 17.00
N VAL A 85 -13.03 9.36 17.25
CA VAL A 85 -11.85 9.51 16.40
C VAL A 85 -11.27 8.13 16.12
N THR A 86 -11.00 7.87 14.84
CA THR A 86 -10.32 6.65 14.40
C THR A 86 -8.86 6.97 14.17
N CYS A 87 -7.99 6.38 14.99
CA CYS A 87 -6.55 6.57 14.88
C CYS A 87 -5.99 5.77 13.71
N PHE A 88 -4.97 6.32 13.06
CA PHE A 88 -4.27 5.70 11.95
C PHE A 88 -2.74 5.89 12.13
N ALA A 89 -1.96 5.18 11.32
CA ALA A 89 -0.53 5.04 11.55
C ALA A 89 0.23 6.37 11.52
N ASP A 90 -0.11 7.22 10.55
CA ASP A 90 0.54 8.49 10.28
C ASP A 90 -0.22 9.68 10.87
N MET A 91 -1.06 9.44 11.89
CA MET A 91 -1.79 10.48 12.60
C MET A 91 -0.81 11.46 13.23
N ASP A 92 -1.07 12.77 13.08
CA ASP A 92 -0.22 13.83 13.57
C ASP A 92 -0.89 14.68 14.67
N LYS A 93 -0.17 15.71 15.15
CA LYS A 93 -0.70 16.62 16.17
C LYS A 93 -1.90 17.43 15.67
N THR A 94 -1.98 17.76 14.39
CA THR A 94 -3.10 18.52 13.84
C THR A 94 -4.37 17.69 13.81
N ASP A 95 -4.28 16.37 13.66
CA ASP A 95 -5.43 15.47 13.80
C ASP A 95 -5.95 15.41 15.25
N VAL A 96 -5.05 15.52 16.25
CA VAL A 96 -5.42 15.51 17.67
C VAL A 96 -5.90 16.86 18.17
N PHE A 97 -5.24 17.96 17.80
CA PHE A 97 -5.54 19.29 18.34
C PHE A 97 -6.42 20.12 17.41
N GLY A 98 -6.33 19.91 16.11
CA GLY A 98 -6.88 20.79 15.08
C GLY A 98 -5.80 21.55 14.32
N ALA A 99 -6.21 22.21 13.24
CA ALA A 99 -5.32 22.91 12.32
C ALA A 99 -5.67 24.40 12.21
N LEU A 100 -4.65 25.24 12.02
CA LEU A 100 -4.82 26.62 11.58
C LEU A 100 -4.86 26.63 10.06
N LEU A 101 -6.05 26.83 9.48
CA LEU A 101 -6.23 26.87 8.05
C LEU A 101 -6.34 28.33 7.58
N PRO A 102 -5.67 28.72 6.48
CA PRO A 102 -5.87 30.02 5.87
C PRO A 102 -7.27 30.08 5.27
N VAL A 103 -8.04 31.09 5.65
CA VAL A 103 -9.36 31.37 5.10
C VAL A 103 -9.24 32.64 4.28
N VAL A 104 -9.61 32.55 3.01
CA VAL A 104 -9.81 33.73 2.18
C VAL A 104 -11.15 34.32 2.61
N THR A 105 -11.15 35.57 3.10
CA THR A 105 -12.39 36.31 3.37
C THR A 105 -13.09 36.61 2.05
N ALA A 106 -13.78 35.61 1.49
CA ALA A 106 -14.80 35.81 0.47
C ALA A 106 -16.21 35.74 1.06
N ASP A 107 -16.35 35.44 2.36
CA ASP A 107 -17.62 35.13 2.98
C ASP A 107 -17.88 36.03 4.19
N ASP A 108 -18.23 37.30 3.93
CA ASP A 108 -19.17 37.97 4.83
C ASP A 108 -20.53 37.32 4.59
N GLU A 109 -21.15 36.74 5.63
CA GLU A 109 -22.44 36.02 5.55
C GLU A 109 -23.55 36.84 4.86
N THR A 110 -23.43 38.16 4.79
CA THR A 110 -24.40 39.07 4.17
C THR A 110 -24.38 39.09 2.65
N ASP A 111 -23.27 38.67 2.01
CA ASP A 111 -23.07 38.83 0.56
C ASP A 111 -23.09 37.50 -0.20
N ASN A 112 -23.02 36.35 0.49
CA ASN A 112 -23.03 35.03 -0.14
C ASN A 112 -24.36 34.71 -0.86
N GLU A 113 -25.48 35.07 -0.25
CA GLU A 113 -26.81 34.89 -0.86
C GLU A 113 -26.98 35.75 -2.12
N LEU A 114 -26.36 36.93 -2.15
CA LEU A 114 -26.35 37.83 -3.30
C LEU A 114 -25.43 37.34 -4.41
N LEU A 115 -24.24 36.85 -4.06
CA LEU A 115 -23.27 36.28 -4.99
C LEU A 115 -23.82 35.00 -5.65
N GLU A 116 -24.41 34.08 -4.89
CA GLU A 116 -25.08 32.90 -5.44
C GLU A 116 -26.19 33.28 -6.42
N ALA A 117 -26.99 34.30 -6.09
CA ALA A 117 -28.05 34.76 -6.98
C ALA A 117 -27.53 35.51 -8.22
N ILE A 118 -26.36 36.17 -8.14
CA ILE A 118 -25.65 36.75 -9.29
C ILE A 118 -25.12 35.65 -10.22
N TYR A 119 -24.54 34.57 -9.66
CA TYR A 119 -24.04 33.43 -10.43
C TYR A 119 -25.15 32.68 -11.18
N GLN A 120 -26.39 32.74 -10.68
CA GLN A 120 -27.56 32.12 -11.31
C GLN A 120 -28.23 33.00 -12.38
N ALA A 121 -27.81 34.25 -12.54
CA ALA A 121 -28.41 35.18 -13.48
C ALA A 121 -27.65 35.20 -14.82
N ASP A 122 -28.35 34.89 -15.91
CA ASP A 122 -27.76 34.82 -17.25
C ASP A 122 -27.46 36.20 -17.89
N CYS A 123 -27.93 37.30 -17.28
CA CYS A 123 -27.75 38.64 -17.81
C CYS A 123 -27.69 39.75 -16.74
N LEU A 124 -27.00 40.85 -17.06
CA LEU A 124 -26.83 42.02 -16.18
C LEU A 124 -28.16 42.62 -15.71
N GLU A 125 -29.17 42.60 -16.59
CA GLU A 125 -30.49 43.15 -16.28
C GLU A 125 -31.21 42.28 -15.24
N GLY A 126 -31.04 40.96 -15.30
CA GLY A 126 -31.53 40.00 -14.30
C GLY A 126 -30.85 40.16 -12.94
N VAL A 127 -29.53 40.41 -12.93
CA VAL A 127 -28.77 40.70 -11.69
C VAL A 127 -29.32 41.96 -11.00
N LEU A 128 -29.54 43.04 -11.76
CA LEU A 128 -30.05 44.30 -11.21
C LEU A 128 -31.47 44.17 -10.66
N GLU A 129 -32.37 43.43 -11.34
CA GLU A 129 -33.70 43.15 -10.81
C GLU A 129 -33.66 42.36 -9.49
N LEU A 130 -32.72 41.43 -9.37
CA LEU A 130 -32.57 40.59 -8.18
C LEU A 130 -32.06 41.41 -6.99
N ILE A 131 -31.10 42.32 -7.22
CA ILE A 131 -30.62 43.28 -6.21
C ILE A 131 -31.73 44.24 -5.78
N VAL A 132 -32.54 44.72 -6.73
CA VAL A 132 -33.73 45.56 -6.45
C VAL A 132 -34.71 44.83 -5.54
N ARG A 133 -35.01 43.56 -5.82
CA ARG A 133 -35.93 42.74 -5.01
C ARG A 133 -35.36 42.46 -3.63
N HIS A 134 -34.09 42.05 -3.55
CA HIS A 134 -33.46 41.63 -2.31
C HIS A 134 -33.33 42.77 -1.30
N TYR A 135 -32.90 43.96 -1.74
CA TYR A 135 -32.72 45.11 -0.86
C TYR A 135 -33.88 46.12 -0.90
N SER A 136 -34.93 45.86 -1.69
CA SER A 136 -36.08 46.77 -1.86
C SER A 136 -35.67 48.21 -2.24
N ILE A 137 -34.71 48.33 -3.14
CA ILE A 137 -34.14 49.61 -3.58
C ILE A 137 -34.50 49.94 -5.03
N SER A 138 -34.45 51.22 -5.42
CA SER A 138 -34.68 51.65 -6.81
C SER A 138 -33.58 51.14 -7.76
N GLN A 139 -33.92 50.97 -9.03
CA GLN A 139 -33.03 50.42 -10.06
C GLN A 139 -31.71 51.21 -10.24
N GLU A 140 -31.74 52.54 -10.08
CA GLU A 140 -30.52 53.37 -10.09
C GLU A 140 -29.59 53.07 -8.91
N LYS A 141 -30.15 52.99 -7.69
CA LYS A 141 -29.40 52.61 -6.48
C LYS A 141 -28.88 51.17 -6.52
N ALA A 142 -29.59 50.26 -7.20
CA ALA A 142 -29.11 48.90 -7.41
C ALA A 142 -27.87 48.86 -8.31
N ARG A 143 -27.82 49.72 -9.34
CA ARG A 143 -26.63 49.88 -10.20
C ARG A 143 -25.44 50.46 -9.42
N GLU A 144 -25.67 51.49 -8.61
CA GLU A 144 -24.63 52.05 -7.75
C GLU A 144 -24.08 51.01 -6.77
N LYS A 145 -24.97 50.27 -6.10
CA LYS A 145 -24.58 49.23 -5.14
C LYS A 145 -23.87 48.04 -5.81
N PHE A 146 -24.27 47.67 -7.02
CA PHE A 146 -23.59 46.63 -7.80
C PHE A 146 -22.20 47.09 -8.26
N ALA A 147 -22.06 48.35 -8.67
CA ALA A 147 -20.76 48.94 -8.98
C ALA A 147 -19.85 49.00 -7.74
N GLU A 148 -20.39 49.36 -6.57
CA GLU A 148 -19.69 49.35 -5.29
C GLU A 148 -19.23 47.93 -4.91
N LEU A 149 -20.06 46.93 -5.15
CA LEU A 149 -19.73 45.51 -4.93
C LEU A 149 -18.61 45.05 -5.87
N ILE A 150 -18.69 45.35 -7.17
CA ILE A 150 -17.63 45.04 -8.13
C ILE A 150 -16.34 45.73 -7.72
N GLN A 151 -16.40 47.01 -7.36
CA GLN A 151 -15.23 47.78 -6.95
C GLN A 151 -14.59 47.20 -5.69
N ARG A 152 -15.41 46.81 -4.69
CA ARG A 152 -14.92 46.13 -3.48
C ARG A 152 -14.27 44.78 -3.80
N VAL A 153 -14.88 43.95 -4.65
CA VAL A 153 -14.33 42.66 -5.06
C VAL A 153 -13.03 42.81 -5.85
N THR A 154 -12.93 43.86 -6.67
CA THR A 154 -11.73 44.13 -7.49
C THR A 154 -10.60 44.72 -6.65
N ASP A 155 -10.90 45.64 -5.73
CA ASP A 155 -9.91 46.27 -4.84
C ASP A 155 -9.41 45.29 -3.75
N GLU A 156 -10.22 44.31 -3.34
CA GLU A 156 -9.83 43.26 -2.40
C GLU A 156 -8.98 42.14 -3.00
N ALA A 157 -8.87 42.02 -4.33
CA ALA A 157 -8.05 40.99 -4.96
C ALA A 157 -6.54 41.23 -4.79
N ASP A 158 -6.12 42.50 -4.67
CA ASP A 158 -4.70 42.89 -4.70
C ASP A 158 -4.04 43.00 -3.31
N ASN A 159 -4.79 42.88 -2.20
CA ASN A 159 -4.22 43.09 -0.85
C ASN A 159 -4.98 42.40 0.30
N ARG A 160 -5.34 41.11 0.16
CA ARG A 160 -5.95 40.35 1.27
C ARG A 160 -4.88 39.89 2.28
N PRO A 161 -4.90 40.35 3.54
CA PRO A 161 -4.16 39.65 4.59
C PRO A 161 -4.75 38.25 4.75
N ILE A 162 -3.92 37.22 4.63
CA ILE A 162 -4.31 35.83 4.87
C ILE A 162 -4.76 35.73 6.34
N GLN A 163 -6.07 35.52 6.57
CA GLN A 163 -6.60 35.28 7.91
C GLN A 163 -6.53 33.79 8.22
N TYR A 164 -6.00 33.43 9.38
CA TYR A 164 -5.92 32.04 9.82
C TYR A 164 -7.05 31.74 10.80
N LYS A 165 -7.86 30.72 10.51
CA LYS A 165 -8.91 30.22 11.40
C LYS A 165 -8.51 28.87 11.95
N PHE A 166 -8.62 28.72 13.27
CA PHE A 166 -8.39 27.44 13.93
C PHE A 166 -9.62 26.56 13.85
N TYR A 167 -9.44 25.34 13.37
CA TYR A 167 -10.48 24.32 13.31
C TYR A 167 -10.16 23.23 14.34
N PRO A 168 -10.85 23.20 15.50
CA PRO A 168 -10.58 22.22 16.54
C PRO A 168 -10.98 20.82 16.09
N SER A 169 -10.16 19.84 16.45
CA SER A 169 -10.45 18.43 16.23
C SER A 169 -11.68 17.97 17.04
N GLU A 170 -12.16 16.76 16.75
CA GLU A 170 -13.21 16.11 17.55
C GLU A 170 -12.75 15.82 18.99
N ILE A 171 -11.46 15.54 19.20
CA ILE A 171 -10.90 15.33 20.55
C ILE A 171 -11.00 16.63 21.34
N VAL A 172 -10.57 17.75 20.75
CA VAL A 172 -10.64 19.05 21.40
C VAL A 172 -12.07 19.44 21.73
N ARG A 173 -12.99 19.28 20.76
CA ARG A 173 -14.41 19.58 20.99
C ARG A 173 -15.00 18.72 22.10
N ALA A 174 -14.67 17.43 22.16
CA ALA A 174 -15.17 16.55 23.20
C ALA A 174 -14.64 16.91 24.60
N ILE A 175 -13.35 17.22 24.70
CA ILE A 175 -12.68 17.60 25.95
C ILE A 175 -13.22 18.94 26.46
N GLU A 176 -13.40 19.93 25.58
CA GLU A 176 -13.90 21.25 25.93
C GLU A 176 -15.39 21.21 26.32
N LYS A 177 -16.20 20.46 25.57
CA LYS A 177 -17.64 20.39 25.77
C LYS A 177 -18.11 19.21 26.60
N GLY A 178 -17.22 18.42 27.20
CA GLY A 178 -17.59 17.29 28.06
C GLY A 178 -18.50 16.28 27.38
N TYR A 179 -18.05 15.75 26.24
CA TYR A 179 -18.75 14.69 25.52
C TYR A 179 -18.26 13.30 25.94
N LEU A 180 -18.93 12.27 25.44
CA LEU A 180 -18.37 10.93 25.40
C LEU A 180 -17.52 10.80 24.12
N LEU A 181 -16.21 10.69 24.28
CA LEU A 181 -15.22 10.55 23.20
C LEU A 181 -14.79 9.10 23.07
N GLU A 182 -15.03 8.47 21.91
CA GLU A 182 -14.43 7.17 21.59
C GLU A 182 -13.12 7.37 20.81
N ILE A 183 -11.99 6.94 21.37
CA ILE A 183 -10.69 6.87 20.69
C ILE A 183 -10.50 5.43 20.19
N GLN A 184 -10.55 5.23 18.89
CA GLN A 184 -10.47 3.92 18.25
C GLN A 184 -9.05 3.64 17.79
N GLU A 185 -8.51 2.50 18.22
CA GLU A 185 -7.23 1.93 17.78
C GLU A 185 -6.00 2.85 17.99
N PRO A 186 -5.83 3.53 19.15
CA PRO A 186 -4.67 4.39 19.38
C PRO A 186 -3.33 3.64 19.33
N THR A 187 -3.34 2.32 19.44
CA THR A 187 -2.18 1.42 19.29
C THR A 187 -1.58 1.43 17.88
N VAL A 188 -2.30 1.93 16.88
CA VAL A 188 -1.83 2.04 15.48
C VAL A 188 -0.91 3.26 15.30
N ILE A 189 -1.03 4.28 16.16
CA ILE A 189 -0.30 5.55 16.04
C ILE A 189 1.21 5.31 16.14
N ARG A 190 1.96 5.78 15.14
CA ARG A 190 3.42 5.65 15.11
C ARG A 190 4.14 6.77 15.84
N ASP A 191 3.61 7.99 15.80
CA ASP A 191 4.22 9.15 16.42
C ASP A 191 4.00 9.16 17.94
N ALA A 192 5.08 8.98 18.70
CA ALA A 192 5.05 9.06 20.16
C ALA A 192 4.58 10.45 20.65
N SER A 193 4.81 11.51 19.88
CA SER A 193 4.41 12.87 20.25
C SER A 193 2.89 13.05 20.29
N VAL A 194 2.17 12.31 19.46
CA VAL A 194 0.71 12.24 19.42
C VAL A 194 0.17 11.45 20.62
N LEU A 195 0.81 10.33 20.97
CA LEU A 195 0.45 9.56 22.18
C LEU A 195 0.65 10.38 23.46
N VAL A 196 1.72 11.18 23.53
CA VAL A 196 1.98 12.10 24.65
C VAL A 196 0.90 13.19 24.73
N ALA A 197 0.44 13.71 23.59
CA ALA A 197 -0.68 14.65 23.56
C ALA A 197 -1.98 14.02 24.10
N LEU A 198 -2.26 12.76 23.74
CA LEU A 198 -3.39 12.00 24.27
C LEU A 198 -3.26 11.72 25.77
N ASN A 199 -2.05 11.52 26.30
CA ASN A 199 -1.83 11.38 27.74
C ASN A 199 -2.32 12.61 28.51
N SER A 200 -2.01 13.81 28.03
CA SER A 200 -2.49 15.06 28.65
C SER A 200 -4.00 15.21 28.58
N ALA A 201 -4.62 14.74 27.50
CA ALA A 201 -6.09 14.70 27.38
C ALA A 201 -6.76 13.72 28.36
N LEU A 202 -6.08 12.62 28.70
CA LEU A 202 -6.62 11.57 29.57
C LEU A 202 -6.47 11.87 31.06
N GLU A 203 -5.70 12.87 31.47
CA GLU A 203 -5.57 13.24 32.88
C GLU A 203 -6.87 13.84 33.44
N ASN A 204 -7.18 13.58 34.72
CA ASN A 204 -8.42 14.07 35.37
C ASN A 204 -8.54 15.60 35.33
N ASN A 205 -7.42 16.30 35.54
CA ASN A 205 -7.30 17.76 35.39
C ASN A 205 -6.46 18.13 34.16
N GLY A 206 -6.58 17.31 33.11
CA GLY A 206 -5.79 17.44 31.88
C GLY A 206 -5.93 18.82 31.26
N ILE A 207 -4.78 19.35 30.85
CA ILE A 207 -4.68 20.63 30.16
C ILE A 207 -4.16 20.37 28.75
N LEU A 208 -4.91 20.84 27.76
CA LEU A 208 -4.57 20.72 26.36
C LEU A 208 -4.06 22.06 25.84
N ASN A 209 -2.78 22.10 25.47
CA ASN A 209 -2.17 23.29 24.87
C ASN A 209 -2.41 23.27 23.36
N ILE A 210 -3.25 24.20 22.88
CA ILE A 210 -3.52 24.39 21.45
C ILE A 210 -2.96 25.74 20.97
N PRO A 211 -2.74 25.93 19.66
CA PRO A 211 -2.20 27.19 19.13
C PRO A 211 -3.01 28.44 19.52
N THR A 212 -4.33 28.29 19.74
CA THR A 212 -5.21 29.40 20.14
C THR A 212 -5.31 29.61 21.65
N GLY A 213 -4.65 28.78 22.48
CA GLY A 213 -4.68 28.91 23.93
C GLY A 213 -4.68 27.58 24.67
N ILE A 214 -5.24 27.60 25.87
CA ILE A 214 -5.23 26.46 26.78
C ILE A 214 -6.67 26.00 27.02
N ILE A 215 -6.94 24.74 26.74
CA ILE A 215 -8.24 24.11 27.02
C ILE A 215 -8.10 23.21 28.24
N ARG A 216 -9.00 23.37 29.20
CA ARG A 216 -9.12 22.46 30.36
C ARG A 216 -10.12 21.37 30.05
N ARG A 217 -9.81 20.14 30.44
CA ARG A 217 -10.75 19.03 30.35
C ARG A 217 -12.01 19.33 31.13
N HIS A 218 -13.16 19.20 30.47
CA HIS A 218 -14.46 19.33 31.11
C HIS A 218 -14.68 18.15 32.08
N PRO A 219 -15.21 18.40 33.30
CA PRO A 219 -15.38 17.36 34.32
C PRO A 219 -16.33 16.23 33.92
N ASP A 220 -17.25 16.51 32.99
CA ASP A 220 -18.19 15.51 32.44
C ASP A 220 -17.67 14.75 31.21
N CYS A 221 -16.42 15.00 30.79
CA CYS A 221 -15.84 14.32 29.62
C CYS A 221 -15.49 12.87 29.96
N VAL A 222 -16.13 11.92 29.27
CA VAL A 222 -15.84 10.47 29.37
C VAL A 222 -15.11 10.03 28.11
N VAL A 223 -13.96 9.39 28.26
CA VAL A 223 -13.15 8.88 27.15
C VAL A 223 -13.21 7.36 27.16
N ILE A 224 -13.60 6.78 26.03
CA ILE A 224 -13.62 5.33 25.81
C ILE A 224 -12.54 4.99 24.79
N ILE A 225 -11.54 4.24 25.21
CA ILE A 225 -10.45 3.77 24.37
C ILE A 225 -10.82 2.37 23.89
N THR A 226 -10.80 2.13 22.58
CA THR A 226 -11.08 0.80 22.02
C THR A 226 -9.85 0.27 21.28
N THR A 227 -9.36 -0.90 21.64
CA THR A 227 -8.16 -1.52 21.02
C THR A 227 -8.41 -2.96 20.60
N ASN A 228 -7.71 -3.40 19.56
CA ASN A 228 -7.68 -4.78 19.11
C ASN A 228 -6.38 -5.45 19.61
N ARG A 229 -6.47 -6.71 20.05
CA ARG A 229 -5.34 -7.46 20.64
C ARG A 229 -4.32 -7.94 19.61
N ASN A 230 -4.79 -8.56 18.53
CA ASN A 230 -3.96 -9.30 17.56
C ASN A 230 -3.96 -8.67 16.16
N TYR A 231 -4.07 -7.35 16.05
CA TYR A 231 -4.14 -6.66 14.77
C TYR A 231 -2.74 -6.34 14.23
N GLN A 232 -2.48 -6.58 12.94
CA GLN A 232 -1.19 -6.25 12.32
C GLN A 232 -0.91 -4.74 12.40
N GLY A 233 0.30 -4.37 12.81
CA GLY A 233 0.70 -2.96 12.96
C GLY A 233 0.35 -2.33 14.30
N ASN A 234 -0.37 -3.03 15.20
CA ASN A 234 -0.61 -2.54 16.55
C ASN A 234 0.66 -2.66 17.39
N ARG A 235 1.03 -1.55 18.03
CA ARG A 235 2.00 -1.53 19.12
C ARG A 235 1.27 -1.84 20.44
N PRO A 236 1.97 -2.40 21.45
CA PRO A 236 1.38 -2.52 22.78
C PRO A 236 0.93 -1.13 23.25
N LEU A 237 -0.24 -1.07 23.90
CA LEU A 237 -0.74 0.17 24.48
C LEU A 237 0.31 0.69 25.46
N ASN A 238 0.72 1.96 25.27
CA ASN A 238 1.72 2.61 26.11
C ASN A 238 1.32 2.51 27.60
N GLU A 239 2.27 2.12 28.45
CA GLU A 239 2.06 1.97 29.89
C GLU A 239 1.48 3.23 30.53
N SER A 240 1.91 4.40 30.06
CA SER A 240 1.38 5.70 30.51
C SER A 240 -0.11 5.91 30.20
N LEU A 241 -0.60 5.40 29.06
CA LEU A 241 -2.03 5.43 28.72
C LEU A 241 -2.80 4.43 29.58
N ARG A 242 -2.23 3.23 29.78
CA ARG A 242 -2.84 2.16 30.57
C ARG A 242 -3.03 2.58 32.03
N ASP A 243 -2.07 3.28 32.62
CA ASP A 243 -2.13 3.78 34.00
C ASP A 243 -3.19 4.87 34.21
N ARG A 244 -3.57 5.61 33.14
CA ARG A 244 -4.60 6.66 33.18
C ARG A 244 -6.01 6.13 32.99
N VAL A 245 -6.18 4.83 32.75
CA VAL A 245 -7.48 4.19 32.61
C VAL A 245 -7.96 3.73 33.98
N GLN A 246 -9.15 4.19 34.40
CA GLN A 246 -9.73 3.77 35.68
C GLN A 246 -10.47 2.44 35.59
N HIS A 247 -11.03 2.11 34.41
CA HIS A 247 -11.77 0.88 34.19
C HIS A 247 -11.34 0.21 32.88
N ALA A 248 -11.01 -1.08 32.92
CA ALA A 248 -10.63 -1.85 31.73
C ALA A 248 -11.47 -3.13 31.62
N GLU A 249 -12.08 -3.36 30.46
CA GLU A 249 -12.93 -4.53 30.21
C GLU A 249 -12.39 -5.32 29.00
N LYS A 250 -12.35 -6.64 29.15
CA LYS A 250 -11.99 -7.58 28.08
C LYS A 250 -13.24 -7.95 27.28
N MET A 251 -13.21 -7.68 25.98
CA MET A 251 -14.35 -7.90 25.09
C MET A 251 -14.12 -9.12 24.18
N ASP A 252 -14.45 -10.31 24.68
CA ASP A 252 -14.41 -11.56 23.93
C ASP A 252 -15.73 -11.84 23.18
N LEU A 253 -15.77 -12.94 22.42
CA LEU A 253 -17.02 -13.47 21.89
C LEU A 253 -17.97 -13.84 23.05
N PRO A 254 -19.26 -13.46 22.99
CA PRO A 254 -20.21 -13.80 24.03
C PRO A 254 -20.58 -15.29 23.99
N SER A 255 -21.35 -15.75 24.98
CA SER A 255 -21.88 -17.12 25.00
C SER A 255 -22.75 -17.41 23.76
N ILE A 256 -22.86 -18.68 23.38
CA ILE A 256 -23.66 -19.11 22.20
C ILE A 256 -25.09 -18.61 22.29
N GLU A 257 -25.71 -18.68 23.48
CA GLU A 257 -27.07 -18.19 23.73
C GLU A 257 -27.21 -16.70 23.40
N VAL A 258 -26.27 -15.88 23.88
CA VAL A 258 -26.23 -14.44 23.60
C VAL A 258 -25.92 -14.16 22.13
N MET A 259 -25.08 -14.98 21.48
CA MET A 259 -24.83 -14.86 20.04
C MET A 259 -26.14 -15.04 19.25
N MET A 260 -26.88 -16.11 19.56
CA MET A 260 -28.15 -16.44 18.92
C MET A 260 -29.19 -15.34 19.13
N GLU A 261 -29.35 -14.87 20.37
CA GLU A 261 -30.30 -13.81 20.72
C GLU A 261 -30.00 -12.53 19.93
N ARG A 262 -28.71 -12.13 19.87
CA ARG A 262 -28.27 -10.95 19.10
C ARG A 262 -28.47 -11.14 17.60
N ALA A 263 -28.23 -12.34 17.08
CA ALA A 263 -28.42 -12.64 15.66
C ALA A 263 -29.90 -12.61 15.29
N GLN A 264 -30.78 -13.16 16.11
CA GLN A 264 -32.22 -13.11 15.92
C GLN A 264 -32.72 -11.65 15.93
N ALA A 265 -32.33 -10.86 16.94
CA ALA A 265 -32.73 -9.46 17.03
C ALA A 265 -32.25 -8.60 15.85
N LYS A 266 -31.07 -8.90 15.28
CA LYS A 266 -30.46 -8.11 14.21
C LYS A 266 -30.84 -8.55 12.81
N THR A 267 -30.93 -9.85 12.58
CA THR A 267 -31.23 -10.42 11.25
C THR A 267 -32.71 -10.73 11.09
N GLY A 268 -33.46 -10.89 12.18
CA GLY A 268 -34.85 -11.36 12.17
C GLY A 268 -34.99 -12.76 11.58
N PHE A 269 -34.01 -13.62 11.84
CA PHE A 269 -34.01 -15.03 11.45
C PHE A 269 -34.31 -15.88 12.70
N ASP A 270 -35.34 -16.72 12.63
CA ASP A 270 -35.95 -17.34 13.82
C ASP A 270 -35.60 -18.83 14.01
N ASP A 271 -34.91 -19.49 13.07
CA ASP A 271 -34.55 -20.91 13.23
C ASP A 271 -33.36 -21.08 14.17
N SER A 272 -33.67 -21.42 15.43
CA SER A 272 -32.69 -21.61 16.49
C SER A 272 -31.66 -22.71 16.20
N ARG A 273 -32.00 -23.73 15.41
CA ARG A 273 -31.07 -24.84 15.13
C ARG A 273 -29.94 -24.38 14.23
N TYR A 274 -30.27 -23.62 13.18
CA TYR A 274 -29.27 -23.01 12.31
C TYR A 274 -28.41 -22.00 13.08
N LEU A 275 -29.03 -21.13 13.89
CA LEU A 275 -28.31 -20.15 14.69
C LEU A 275 -27.32 -20.80 15.65
N GLU A 276 -27.71 -21.89 16.31
CA GLU A 276 -26.87 -22.62 17.27
C GLU A 276 -25.65 -23.25 16.59
N ILE A 277 -25.85 -24.02 15.51
CA ILE A 277 -24.74 -24.68 14.81
C ILE A 277 -23.79 -23.64 14.21
N MET A 278 -24.33 -22.59 13.59
CA MET A 278 -23.50 -21.53 13.01
C MET A 278 -22.71 -20.78 14.09
N ALA A 279 -23.27 -20.60 15.30
CA ALA A 279 -22.54 -20.00 16.43
C ALA A 279 -21.44 -20.92 16.95
N LYS A 280 -21.69 -22.24 17.07
CA LYS A 280 -20.67 -23.25 17.41
C LYS A 280 -19.52 -23.24 16.42
N ILE A 281 -19.82 -23.19 15.12
CA ILE A 281 -18.81 -23.11 14.05
C ILE A 281 -17.94 -21.86 14.19
N ILE A 282 -18.54 -20.69 14.41
CA ILE A 282 -17.79 -19.43 14.57
C ILE A 282 -16.86 -19.50 15.79
N ARG A 283 -17.34 -20.05 16.91
CA ARG A 283 -16.54 -20.21 18.12
C ARG A 283 -15.38 -21.18 17.92
N LEU A 284 -15.64 -22.32 17.28
CA LEU A 284 -14.60 -23.29 16.93
C LEU A 284 -13.52 -22.64 16.06
N LEU A 285 -13.92 -21.92 15.01
CA LEU A 285 -12.98 -21.22 14.13
C LEU A 285 -12.15 -20.16 14.86
N ASP A 286 -12.74 -19.43 15.81
CA ASP A 286 -12.01 -18.45 16.63
C ASP A 286 -10.99 -19.14 17.56
N GLU A 287 -11.38 -20.23 18.22
CA GLU A 287 -10.51 -21.03 19.09
C GLU A 287 -9.36 -21.67 18.30
N THR A 288 -9.64 -22.25 17.12
CA THR A 288 -8.63 -22.83 16.22
C THR A 288 -7.69 -21.76 15.67
N ALA A 289 -8.20 -20.59 15.28
CA ALA A 289 -7.37 -19.49 14.81
C ALA A 289 -6.38 -19.02 15.89
N LYS A 290 -6.87 -18.86 17.13
CA LYS A 290 -6.03 -18.49 18.28
C LYS A 290 -4.98 -19.56 18.62
N ALA A 291 -5.35 -20.84 18.59
CA ALA A 291 -4.44 -21.94 18.89
C ALA A 291 -3.28 -22.06 17.88
N ASN A 292 -3.54 -21.72 16.60
CA ASN A 292 -2.56 -21.81 15.53
C ASN A 292 -1.90 -20.46 15.18
N ALA A 293 -2.06 -19.43 16.02
CA ALA A 293 -1.54 -18.08 15.80
C ALA A 293 -1.95 -17.44 14.46
N ILE A 294 -3.11 -17.84 13.92
CA ILE A 294 -3.72 -17.22 12.74
C ILE A 294 -4.18 -15.83 13.13
N LYS A 295 -3.80 -14.83 12.33
CA LYS A 295 -4.05 -13.41 12.64
C LYS A 295 -5.51 -12.99 12.43
N GLY A 296 -6.25 -13.74 11.63
CA GLY A 296 -7.69 -13.55 11.40
C GLY A 296 -8.55 -13.83 12.63
N VAL A 297 -9.73 -13.20 12.69
CA VAL A 297 -10.69 -13.38 13.80
C VAL A 297 -12.07 -13.77 13.25
N ALA A 298 -12.66 -14.83 13.81
CA ALA A 298 -14.05 -15.19 13.59
C ALA A 298 -14.99 -14.43 14.54
N GLY A 299 -15.28 -13.16 14.25
CA GLY A 299 -16.11 -12.31 15.13
C GLY A 299 -17.62 -12.40 14.90
N MET A 300 -18.40 -11.77 15.81
CA MET A 300 -19.87 -11.61 15.70
C MET A 300 -20.30 -10.98 14.37
N ARG A 301 -19.47 -10.11 13.78
CA ARG A 301 -19.77 -9.49 12.49
C ARG A 301 -19.88 -10.54 11.38
N SER A 302 -18.92 -11.47 11.30
CA SER A 302 -18.93 -12.55 10.31
C SER A 302 -20.12 -13.47 10.53
N TYR A 303 -20.43 -13.79 11.79
CA TYR A 303 -21.63 -14.54 12.17
C TYR A 303 -22.92 -13.88 11.67
N PHE A 304 -23.14 -12.58 11.93
CA PHE A 304 -24.33 -11.87 11.46
C PHE A 304 -24.48 -11.88 9.94
N PHE A 305 -23.38 -11.68 9.20
CA PHE A 305 -23.43 -11.71 7.74
C PHE A 305 -23.70 -13.11 7.19
N TRP A 306 -23.22 -14.16 7.87
CA TRP A 306 -23.45 -15.54 7.47
C TRP A 306 -24.90 -15.98 7.75
N VAL A 307 -25.46 -15.63 8.91
CA VAL A 307 -26.89 -15.82 9.22
C VAL A 307 -27.76 -15.03 8.25
N ASN A 308 -27.39 -13.80 7.92
CA ASN A 308 -28.14 -12.99 6.96
C ASN A 308 -28.10 -13.59 5.53
N SER A 309 -26.99 -14.23 5.10
CA SER A 309 -26.96 -14.95 3.82
C SER A 309 -27.90 -16.16 3.81
N LEU A 310 -28.02 -16.87 4.94
CA LEU A 310 -28.99 -17.96 5.08
C LEU A 310 -30.43 -17.44 4.95
N LYS A 311 -30.75 -16.31 5.60
CA LYS A 311 -32.06 -15.65 5.46
C LYS A 311 -32.38 -15.26 4.01
N GLN A 312 -31.36 -14.92 3.22
CA GLN A 312 -31.50 -14.58 1.79
C GLN A 312 -31.61 -15.82 0.88
N GLY A 313 -31.65 -17.03 1.44
CA GLY A 313 -31.78 -18.28 0.69
C GLY A 313 -30.46 -18.83 0.13
N GLN A 314 -29.30 -18.29 0.54
CA GLN A 314 -28.00 -18.84 0.13
C GLN A 314 -27.67 -20.10 0.91
N ASN A 315 -26.94 -21.02 0.26
CA ASN A 315 -26.49 -22.23 0.91
C ASN A 315 -25.47 -21.91 2.04
N PRO A 316 -25.73 -22.28 3.30
CA PRO A 316 -24.81 -21.97 4.40
C PRO A 316 -23.45 -22.66 4.24
N LEU A 317 -23.41 -23.84 3.61
CA LEU A 317 -22.17 -24.60 3.33
C LEU A 317 -21.30 -23.93 2.25
N GLU A 318 -21.90 -23.22 1.30
CA GLU A 318 -21.14 -22.48 0.28
C GLU A 318 -20.76 -21.08 0.78
N SER A 319 -21.66 -20.43 1.52
CA SER A 319 -21.47 -19.06 2.00
C SER A 319 -20.49 -18.96 3.15
N ILE A 320 -20.21 -20.04 3.91
CA ILE A 320 -19.21 -20.01 4.97
C ILE A 320 -17.83 -19.57 4.47
N PHE A 321 -17.46 -19.99 3.26
CA PHE A 321 -16.15 -19.66 2.67
C PHE A 321 -15.97 -18.15 2.46
N PRO A 322 -16.79 -17.46 1.64
CA PRO A 322 -16.64 -16.02 1.41
C PRO A 322 -17.10 -15.13 2.59
N LYS A 323 -17.95 -15.64 3.50
CA LYS A 323 -18.48 -14.83 4.62
C LYS A 323 -17.66 -14.94 5.90
N VAL A 324 -16.99 -16.07 6.11
CA VAL A 324 -16.24 -16.38 7.32
C VAL A 324 -14.79 -16.72 6.97
N LEU A 325 -14.50 -17.86 6.34
CA LEU A 325 -13.13 -18.38 6.19
C LEU A 325 -12.19 -17.43 5.46
N TYR A 326 -12.57 -16.94 4.28
CA TYR A 326 -11.74 -16.03 3.47
C TYR A 326 -11.56 -14.65 4.10
N LYS A 327 -12.35 -14.31 5.13
CA LYS A 327 -12.15 -13.11 5.95
C LYS A 327 -11.22 -13.34 7.14
N LEU A 328 -11.06 -14.58 7.59
CA LEU A 328 -10.04 -14.92 8.58
C LEU A 328 -8.67 -14.91 7.91
N THR A 329 -8.52 -15.64 6.81
CA THR A 329 -7.23 -15.75 6.13
C THR A 329 -7.38 -16.05 4.65
N THR A 330 -6.37 -15.65 3.89
CA THR A 330 -6.22 -15.96 2.46
C THR A 330 -5.06 -16.94 2.21
N ASP A 331 -4.35 -17.37 3.26
CA ASP A 331 -3.27 -18.35 3.17
C ASP A 331 -3.85 -19.77 3.03
N GLU A 332 -3.43 -20.51 2.01
CA GLU A 332 -3.92 -21.86 1.72
C GLU A 332 -3.62 -22.86 2.85
N ASN A 333 -2.47 -22.73 3.52
CA ASN A 333 -2.09 -23.59 4.63
C ASN A 333 -2.98 -23.31 5.85
N GLU A 334 -3.18 -22.03 6.20
CA GLU A 334 -4.06 -21.65 7.31
C GLU A 334 -5.52 -22.05 7.04
N LEU A 335 -5.99 -21.89 5.79
CA LEU A 335 -7.31 -22.36 5.37
C LEU A 335 -7.46 -23.88 5.48
N SER A 336 -6.42 -24.64 5.16
CA SER A 336 -6.43 -26.10 5.30
C SER A 336 -6.59 -26.53 6.77
N ILE A 337 -5.90 -25.84 7.69
CA ILE A 337 -5.99 -26.11 9.13
C ILE A 337 -7.42 -25.81 9.64
N LEU A 338 -7.99 -24.67 9.24
CA LEU A 338 -9.35 -24.30 9.63
C LEU A 338 -10.40 -25.27 9.04
N SER A 339 -10.18 -25.73 7.81
CA SER A 339 -11.09 -26.68 7.14
C SER A 339 -11.04 -28.06 7.79
N ASN A 340 -9.83 -28.57 8.07
CA ASN A 340 -9.66 -29.85 8.77
C ASN A 340 -10.32 -29.81 10.16
N ALA A 341 -10.15 -28.70 10.91
CA ALA A 341 -10.80 -28.55 12.22
C ALA A 341 -12.35 -28.54 12.11
N LEU A 342 -12.91 -27.97 11.04
CA LEU A 342 -14.34 -28.00 10.78
C LEU A 342 -14.83 -29.42 10.43
N ASP A 343 -14.08 -30.14 9.60
CA ASP A 343 -14.43 -31.50 9.19
C ASP A 343 -14.36 -32.47 10.39
N ASP A 344 -13.30 -32.38 11.20
CA ASP A 344 -13.12 -33.17 12.42
C ASP A 344 -14.24 -32.93 13.45
N SER A 345 -14.80 -31.72 13.48
CA SER A 345 -15.88 -31.37 14.42
C SER A 345 -17.23 -32.01 14.07
N GLY A 346 -17.44 -32.42 12.81
CA GLY A 346 -18.73 -32.91 12.32
C GLY A 346 -19.83 -31.86 12.21
N LEU A 347 -19.58 -30.59 12.59
CA LEU A 347 -20.60 -29.53 12.60
C LEU A 347 -21.14 -29.21 11.19
N LEU A 348 -20.32 -29.36 10.15
CA LEU A 348 -20.77 -29.20 8.76
C LEU A 348 -21.77 -30.29 8.35
N VAL A 349 -21.58 -31.52 8.84
CA VAL A 349 -22.50 -32.64 8.60
C VAL A 349 -23.82 -32.38 9.31
N GLU A 350 -23.80 -31.90 10.56
CA GLU A 350 -25.01 -31.52 11.28
C GLU A 350 -25.78 -30.40 10.55
N LEU A 351 -25.07 -29.38 10.06
CA LEU A 351 -25.65 -28.29 9.28
C LEU A 351 -26.31 -28.80 7.98
N GLN A 352 -25.70 -29.79 7.32
CA GLN A 352 -26.24 -30.45 6.13
C GLN A 352 -27.48 -31.29 6.46
N GLN A 353 -27.52 -31.96 7.62
CA GLN A 353 -28.67 -32.75 8.05
C GLN A 353 -29.91 -31.89 8.35
N ILE A 354 -29.73 -30.66 8.83
CA ILE A 354 -30.86 -29.73 9.00
C ILE A 354 -31.49 -29.40 7.63
N LYS A 355 -30.65 -29.16 6.61
CA LYS A 355 -31.11 -28.90 5.23
C LYS A 355 -31.85 -30.10 4.65
N SER A 356 -31.33 -31.32 4.79
CA SER A 356 -31.98 -32.52 4.25
C SER A 356 -33.30 -32.83 4.95
N LYS A 357 -33.38 -32.63 6.27
CA LYS A 357 -34.65 -32.75 7.01
C LYS A 357 -35.66 -31.68 6.60
N ALA A 358 -35.25 -30.45 6.32
CA ALA A 358 -36.15 -29.39 5.84
C ALA A 358 -36.78 -29.73 4.47
N ILE A 359 -35.99 -30.28 3.53
CA ILE A 359 -36.46 -30.69 2.19
C ILE A 359 -37.52 -31.82 2.27
N ILE A 360 -37.40 -32.73 3.25
CA ILE A 360 -38.34 -33.85 3.43
C ILE A 360 -39.75 -33.37 3.88
N TYR A 361 -39.86 -32.23 4.57
CA TYR A 361 -41.16 -31.70 4.99
C TYR A 361 -41.88 -30.87 3.92
N GLU A 362 -41.17 -30.29 2.94
CA GLU A 362 -41.78 -29.51 1.85
C GLU A 362 -42.31 -30.37 0.69
N ASN A 363 -41.75 -31.57 0.47
CA ASN A 363 -42.15 -32.46 -0.64
C ASN A 363 -43.09 -33.60 -0.20
N LYS A 364 -44.27 -33.30 0.33
CA LYS A 364 -45.41 -34.24 0.22
C LYS A 364 -46.12 -34.02 -1.12
N GLY A 365 -45.49 -34.52 -2.18
CA GLY A 365 -46.12 -34.63 -3.51
C GLY A 365 -47.33 -35.56 -3.46
N ARG A 366 -48.41 -35.17 -4.16
CA ARG A 366 -49.67 -35.92 -4.26
C ARG A 366 -49.42 -37.31 -4.87
N VAL A 367 -49.87 -38.37 -4.18
CA VAL A 367 -49.89 -39.73 -4.73
C VAL A 367 -50.99 -39.80 -5.80
N ILE A 368 -50.61 -40.19 -7.02
CA ILE A 368 -51.52 -40.40 -8.16
C ILE A 368 -52.26 -41.73 -7.94
N SER A 369 -53.56 -41.79 -8.23
CA SER A 369 -54.36 -43.01 -8.12
C SER A 369 -54.04 -44.00 -9.24
N ALA A 370 -54.19 -45.31 -8.98
CA ALA A 370 -53.88 -46.38 -9.93
C ALA A 370 -54.48 -46.16 -11.33
N ASP A 371 -55.71 -45.65 -11.40
CA ASP A 371 -56.41 -45.40 -12.67
C ASP A 371 -55.72 -44.34 -13.55
N GLU A 372 -55.04 -43.34 -12.95
CA GLU A 372 -54.33 -42.28 -13.68
C GLU A 372 -52.91 -42.72 -14.09
N ALA A 373 -52.35 -43.75 -13.46
CA ALA A 373 -51.08 -44.36 -13.85
C ALA A 373 -51.23 -45.29 -15.07
N ASP A 374 -52.37 -46.00 -15.16
CA ASP A 374 -52.69 -46.90 -16.27
C ASP A 374 -52.96 -46.15 -17.58
N GLU A 375 -53.62 -44.98 -17.54
CA GLU A 375 -53.82 -44.13 -18.73
C GLU A 375 -52.50 -43.61 -19.33
N ARG A 376 -51.43 -43.55 -18.53
CA ARG A 376 -50.12 -43.02 -18.95
C ARG A 376 -49.08 -44.11 -19.25
N ASN A 377 -49.48 -45.39 -19.31
CA ASN A 377 -48.60 -46.53 -19.60
C ASN A 377 -47.33 -46.54 -18.73
N ILE A 378 -47.47 -46.31 -17.42
CA ILE A 378 -46.35 -46.44 -16.48
C ILE A 378 -46.41 -47.83 -15.88
N THR A 379 -45.64 -48.77 -16.42
CA THR A 379 -45.50 -50.12 -15.86
C THR A 379 -44.28 -50.22 -14.94
N GLN A 380 -44.56 -50.54 -13.67
CA GLN A 380 -43.70 -51.03 -12.59
C GLN A 380 -43.25 -50.06 -11.50
N ASP A 381 -43.48 -50.55 -10.29
CA ASP A 381 -43.21 -50.00 -8.97
C ASP A 381 -41.73 -49.72 -8.72
N ALA A 382 -41.50 -48.64 -7.98
CA ALA A 382 -40.22 -48.26 -7.44
C ALA A 382 -39.78 -49.25 -6.33
N GLU A 383 -38.66 -49.93 -6.54
CA GLU A 383 -37.89 -50.51 -5.45
C GLU A 383 -36.40 -50.18 -5.58
N HIS A 384 -35.90 -49.48 -4.54
CA HIS A 384 -34.51 -49.37 -4.11
C HIS A 384 -33.48 -48.69 -5.02
N ALA A 385 -33.49 -47.35 -5.03
CA ALA A 385 -32.26 -46.59 -5.20
C ALA A 385 -31.44 -46.61 -3.89
N THR A 386 -30.50 -47.55 -3.80
CA THR A 386 -29.44 -47.55 -2.77
C THR A 386 -28.11 -47.29 -3.46
N LEU A 387 -27.37 -46.32 -2.92
CA LEU A 387 -26.08 -45.78 -3.38
C LEU A 387 -24.99 -46.86 -3.51
N ILE A 388 -23.98 -46.61 -4.35
CA ILE A 388 -22.51 -46.70 -4.11
C ILE A 388 -21.75 -46.88 -5.43
N GLY A 389 -20.61 -46.16 -5.58
CA GLY A 389 -19.39 -46.79 -6.12
C GLY A 389 -18.75 -46.16 -7.34
N GLU A 390 -17.50 -45.75 -7.17
CA GLU A 390 -16.51 -45.20 -8.11
C GLU A 390 -16.14 -46.09 -9.33
N PRO A 391 -15.36 -45.56 -10.30
CA PRO A 391 -15.27 -46.07 -11.67
C PRO A 391 -14.09 -47.05 -11.88
N THR A 392 -14.22 -47.99 -12.82
CA THR A 392 -13.11 -48.47 -13.68
C THR A 392 -13.58 -49.43 -14.81
N GLU A 393 -13.04 -49.15 -16.00
CA GLU A 393 -12.63 -50.04 -17.12
C GLU A 393 -13.61 -50.93 -17.92
N GLU A 394 -13.81 -50.51 -19.19
CA GLU A 394 -13.65 -51.21 -20.51
C GLU A 394 -14.15 -52.67 -20.75
N PRO A 395 -14.63 -53.01 -21.98
CA PRO A 395 -13.73 -53.44 -23.06
C PRO A 395 -14.12 -53.13 -24.53
N ALA A 396 -13.06 -52.91 -25.31
CA ALA A 396 -12.71 -53.47 -26.63
C ALA A 396 -13.70 -53.43 -27.82
N ASN A 397 -13.20 -52.92 -28.96
CA ASN A 397 -13.32 -53.63 -30.24
C ASN A 397 -12.11 -53.39 -31.16
N GLU A 398 -11.71 -54.48 -31.79
CA GLU A 398 -10.49 -54.76 -32.56
C GLU A 398 -10.47 -54.07 -33.94
N THR A 399 -9.27 -53.72 -34.43
CA THR A 399 -8.76 -54.29 -35.70
C THR A 399 -7.26 -54.04 -35.88
N GLU A 400 -6.59 -55.12 -36.32
CA GLU A 400 -5.19 -55.32 -36.70
C GLU A 400 -4.74 -54.37 -37.85
N SER A 401 -3.47 -54.10 -38.16
CA SER A 401 -2.33 -55.01 -38.33
C SER A 401 -0.99 -54.27 -38.55
N GLU A 402 0.10 -54.92 -38.10
CA GLU A 402 1.47 -54.99 -38.69
C GLU A 402 2.36 -53.72 -38.76
N GLN A 403 3.67 -53.70 -38.41
CA GLN A 403 4.70 -54.73 -38.21
C GLN A 403 5.91 -54.14 -37.41
N ALA A 404 6.48 -54.95 -36.51
CA ALA A 404 7.90 -55.17 -36.10
C ALA A 404 9.00 -54.10 -36.41
N MET A 405 10.04 -53.84 -35.59
CA MET A 405 10.74 -54.67 -34.60
C MET A 405 11.73 -53.83 -33.75
N ASP A 406 11.83 -54.18 -32.46
CA ASP A 406 13.02 -54.29 -31.57
C ASP A 406 14.07 -53.17 -31.43
N SER A 407 14.31 -52.69 -30.19
CA SER A 407 15.20 -53.37 -29.21
C SER A 407 15.56 -52.54 -27.94
N ILE A 408 15.22 -53.06 -26.74
CA ILE A 408 16.12 -53.41 -25.58
C ILE A 408 16.89 -52.24 -24.89
N LYS A 409 17.00 -52.02 -23.56
CA LYS A 409 16.68 -52.72 -22.28
C LYS A 409 16.86 -51.77 -21.07
N GLU A 410 15.96 -51.89 -20.07
CA GLU A 410 16.15 -52.15 -18.61
C GLU A 410 17.33 -51.49 -17.85
N GLU A 411 17.11 -50.56 -16.89
CA GLU A 411 16.77 -50.73 -15.43
C GLU A 411 18.00 -51.00 -14.52
N PRO A 412 17.98 -50.83 -13.16
CA PRO A 412 17.01 -50.22 -12.22
C PRO A 412 17.67 -49.40 -11.05
N ALA A 413 16.82 -49.00 -10.10
CA ALA A 413 17.10 -48.34 -8.81
C ALA A 413 17.62 -49.27 -7.68
N THR A 414 18.14 -48.68 -6.58
CA THR A 414 17.80 -48.95 -5.14
C THR A 414 18.71 -48.17 -4.15
N ASP A 415 18.12 -47.55 -3.13
CA ASP A 415 18.68 -47.07 -1.83
C ASP A 415 18.90 -48.24 -0.81
N PRO A 416 19.24 -48.11 0.51
CA PRO A 416 19.73 -47.01 1.41
C PRO A 416 20.85 -47.41 2.44
N ALA A 417 21.36 -46.47 3.31
CA ALA A 417 21.49 -46.58 4.81
C ALA A 417 22.64 -45.77 5.52
N MET A 418 22.29 -45.05 6.62
CA MET A 418 22.95 -44.90 7.97
C MET A 418 24.31 -44.14 8.13
N ILE A 419 24.73 -43.39 9.20
CA ILE A 419 24.41 -43.20 10.66
C ILE A 419 25.20 -41.97 11.26
N GLU A 420 24.69 -41.31 12.33
CA GLU A 420 25.27 -40.55 13.51
C GLU A 420 26.31 -39.39 13.34
N GLU A 421 26.49 -38.36 14.19
CA GLU A 421 26.26 -38.12 15.65
C GLU A 421 26.37 -36.60 16.01
N ALA A 422 25.83 -36.17 17.17
CA ALA A 422 26.01 -34.83 17.81
C ALA A 422 27.03 -34.90 18.97
N PRO A 423 27.54 -33.78 19.55
CA PRO A 423 27.02 -33.38 20.88
C PRO A 423 27.10 -31.88 21.31
N ASP A 424 26.12 -31.52 22.13
CA ASP A 424 26.06 -30.74 23.39
C ASP A 424 26.73 -29.37 23.68
N THR A 425 25.88 -28.57 24.35
CA THR A 425 26.01 -27.27 25.03
C THR A 425 26.88 -27.21 26.30
N LYS A 426 27.47 -26.04 26.61
CA LYS A 426 27.61 -25.46 27.98
C LYS A 426 28.00 -23.96 27.98
N HIS A 427 27.42 -23.22 28.94
CA HIS A 427 27.54 -21.78 29.25
C HIS A 427 28.92 -21.31 29.76
N ASN A 428 29.31 -20.05 29.47
CA ASN A 428 29.44 -18.93 30.45
C ASN A 428 30.08 -17.66 29.85
N ALA A 429 29.70 -16.52 30.44
CA ALA A 429 30.04 -15.14 30.08
C ALA A 429 31.45 -14.68 30.51
N SER A 430 32.02 -13.70 29.80
CA SER A 430 32.78 -12.56 30.37
C SER A 430 33.23 -11.56 29.28
N ASP A 431 33.18 -10.28 29.64
CA ASP A 431 33.69 -9.08 28.96
C ASP A 431 35.13 -9.20 28.44
N GLY A 432 35.48 -8.37 27.45
CA GLY A 432 36.87 -7.98 27.19
C GLY A 432 37.17 -7.62 25.73
N GLU A 433 37.23 -6.32 25.47
CA GLU A 433 38.03 -5.61 24.44
C GLU A 433 38.72 -6.46 23.36
N SER A 434 38.26 -6.37 22.11
CA SER A 434 39.00 -6.85 20.95
C SER A 434 39.81 -5.71 20.32
N GLU A 435 41.12 -5.82 20.49
CA GLU A 435 42.19 -5.07 19.84
C GLU A 435 42.06 -5.06 18.31
N LYS A 436 42.51 -3.94 17.72
CA LYS A 436 42.71 -3.76 16.28
C LYS A 436 43.74 -4.78 15.77
N ALA A 437 43.28 -5.79 15.03
CA ALA A 437 44.13 -6.57 14.14
C ALA A 437 44.11 -5.96 12.73
N VAL A 438 45.26 -5.45 12.32
CA VAL A 438 45.56 -5.07 10.93
C VAL A 438 45.58 -6.36 10.09
N LEU A 439 44.60 -6.51 9.21
CA LEU A 439 44.56 -7.58 8.21
C LEU A 439 44.87 -6.97 6.83
N SER A 440 45.81 -7.60 6.13
CA SER A 440 46.27 -7.30 4.78
C SER A 440 45.16 -7.44 3.74
N GLU A 441 45.18 -6.56 2.73
CA GLU A 441 44.14 -6.38 1.69
C GLU A 441 43.97 -7.54 0.69
N GLU A 442 44.43 -8.76 0.97
CA GLU A 442 44.37 -9.88 0.02
C GLU A 442 43.24 -10.92 0.29
N ASP A 443 42.50 -10.80 1.39
CA ASP A 443 41.48 -11.80 1.80
C ASP A 443 40.00 -11.36 1.68
N LYS A 444 39.68 -10.43 0.77
CA LYS A 444 38.28 -10.14 0.42
C LYS A 444 38.03 -10.35 -1.07
N LEU A 445 37.77 -11.60 -1.45
CA LEU A 445 37.23 -11.95 -2.77
C LEU A 445 35.97 -12.79 -2.59
N GLY A 446 34.81 -12.16 -2.81
CA GLY A 446 33.50 -12.81 -2.88
C GLY A 446 33.27 -13.44 -4.27
N SER A 447 32.48 -14.52 -4.27
CA SER A 447 31.95 -15.36 -5.36
C SER A 447 32.93 -16.14 -6.27
N ASN A 448 33.07 -17.43 -5.96
CA ASN A 448 33.71 -18.46 -6.77
C ASN A 448 32.77 -18.97 -7.89
N LEU A 449 32.80 -18.35 -9.07
CA LEU A 449 32.32 -18.96 -10.32
C LEU A 449 33.51 -19.08 -11.28
N SER A 450 33.76 -20.28 -11.81
CA SER A 450 34.79 -20.47 -12.83
C SER A 450 34.41 -19.79 -14.15
N LEU A 451 35.40 -19.47 -14.99
CA LEU A 451 35.17 -18.82 -16.30
C LEU A 451 34.24 -19.64 -17.21
N ASP A 452 34.25 -20.97 -17.08
CA ASP A 452 33.42 -21.89 -17.86
C ASP A 452 31.98 -21.91 -17.34
N GLU A 453 31.78 -21.95 -16.01
CA GLU A 453 30.44 -21.87 -15.39
C GLU A 453 29.74 -20.53 -15.72
N MET A 454 30.50 -19.42 -15.70
CA MET A 454 29.97 -18.10 -16.06
C MET A 454 29.56 -18.03 -17.55
N ALA A 455 30.29 -18.69 -18.45
CA ALA A 455 29.97 -18.73 -19.87
C ALA A 455 28.70 -19.55 -20.16
N GLU A 456 28.46 -20.62 -19.41
CA GLU A 456 27.23 -21.40 -19.49
C GLU A 456 26.02 -20.63 -18.92
N TRP A 457 26.20 -19.94 -17.81
CA TRP A 457 25.21 -19.03 -17.22
C TRP A 457 24.80 -17.92 -18.21
N ASP A 458 25.77 -17.21 -18.80
CA ASP A 458 25.52 -16.16 -19.80
C ASP A 458 24.77 -16.71 -21.04
N LYS A 459 25.00 -17.98 -21.41
CA LYS A 459 24.30 -18.64 -22.53
C LYS A 459 22.84 -18.97 -22.19
N GLN A 460 22.54 -19.37 -20.95
CA GLN A 460 21.17 -19.59 -20.49
C GLN A 460 20.42 -18.26 -20.39
N GLN A 461 21.01 -17.27 -19.72
CA GLN A 461 20.47 -15.91 -19.58
C GLN A 461 20.16 -15.26 -20.92
N ARG A 462 21.04 -15.44 -21.92
CA ARG A 462 20.78 -14.96 -23.28
C ARG A 462 19.48 -15.50 -23.86
N LYS A 463 19.13 -16.77 -23.64
CA LYS A 463 17.89 -17.36 -24.20
C LYS A 463 16.66 -16.74 -23.54
N GLU A 464 16.70 -16.56 -22.22
CA GLU A 464 15.64 -15.99 -21.42
C GLU A 464 15.38 -14.52 -21.79
N LEU A 465 16.43 -13.69 -21.82
CA LEU A 465 16.33 -12.28 -22.22
C LEU A 465 15.75 -12.10 -23.64
N ASN A 466 16.13 -12.97 -24.58
CA ASN A 466 15.56 -12.92 -25.94
C ASN A 466 14.07 -13.32 -25.97
N ARG A 467 13.60 -14.17 -25.04
CA ARG A 467 12.18 -14.51 -24.89
C ARG A 467 11.41 -13.33 -24.31
N GLU A 468 11.94 -12.72 -23.25
CA GLU A 468 11.36 -11.54 -22.60
C GLU A 468 11.24 -10.35 -23.56
N THR A 469 12.32 -10.03 -24.27
CA THR A 469 12.34 -8.90 -25.23
C THR A 469 11.28 -9.08 -26.32
N ARG A 470 11.04 -10.32 -26.79
CA ARG A 470 9.97 -10.59 -27.77
C ARG A 470 8.57 -10.41 -27.19
N ALA A 471 8.37 -10.71 -25.91
CA ALA A 471 7.09 -10.50 -25.25
C ALA A 471 6.79 -8.99 -25.11
N VAL A 472 7.76 -8.21 -24.63
CA VAL A 472 7.63 -6.75 -24.44
C VAL A 472 7.39 -6.03 -25.77
N LEU A 473 8.05 -6.44 -26.85
CA LEU A 473 7.94 -5.76 -28.15
C LEU A 473 6.72 -6.19 -28.98
N LYS A 474 5.96 -7.22 -28.58
CA LYS A 474 4.91 -7.86 -29.39
C LYS A 474 3.77 -6.91 -29.80
N GLU A 475 3.43 -5.94 -28.97
CA GLU A 475 2.34 -4.98 -29.20
C GLU A 475 2.84 -3.61 -29.69
N THR A 476 4.12 -3.53 -30.06
CA THR A 476 4.76 -2.27 -30.44
C THR A 476 5.03 -2.20 -31.94
N ILE A 477 5.42 -1.01 -32.42
CA ILE A 477 5.88 -0.81 -33.81
C ILE A 477 7.12 -1.66 -34.17
N HIS A 478 7.79 -2.24 -33.16
CA HIS A 478 8.98 -3.08 -33.30
C HIS A 478 8.70 -4.59 -33.31
N ALA A 479 7.43 -5.02 -33.26
CA ALA A 479 7.06 -6.45 -33.16
C ALA A 479 7.59 -7.32 -34.32
N LYS A 480 7.78 -6.73 -35.51
CA LYS A 480 8.30 -7.40 -36.72
C LYS A 480 9.79 -7.16 -36.96
N GLU A 481 10.48 -6.54 -36.00
CA GLU A 481 11.89 -6.19 -36.10
C GLU A 481 12.73 -7.28 -35.46
N GLY A 482 13.82 -7.66 -36.14
CA GLY A 482 14.72 -8.70 -35.65
C GLY A 482 15.59 -8.17 -34.52
N THR A 483 15.04 -8.10 -33.30
CA THR A 483 15.75 -7.70 -32.08
C THR A 483 16.45 -8.91 -31.46
N ILE A 484 17.74 -8.77 -31.16
CA ILE A 484 18.54 -9.82 -30.52
C ILE A 484 19.28 -9.23 -29.31
N VAL A 485 19.14 -9.87 -28.15
CA VAL A 485 19.93 -9.59 -26.95
C VAL A 485 21.15 -10.50 -26.92
N HIS A 486 22.33 -9.90 -26.74
CA HIS A 486 23.63 -10.55 -26.61
C HIS A 486 24.18 -10.37 -25.20
N ARG A 487 24.89 -11.39 -24.73
CA ARG A 487 25.78 -11.32 -23.57
C ARG A 487 27.23 -11.35 -24.10
N PRO A 488 28.04 -10.30 -23.89
CA PRO A 488 29.43 -10.27 -24.36
C PRO A 488 30.26 -11.39 -23.75
N LYS A 489 31.13 -12.03 -24.55
CA LYS A 489 32.00 -13.11 -24.08
C LYS A 489 33.19 -12.55 -23.32
N LEU A 490 33.46 -13.11 -22.15
CA LEU A 490 34.66 -12.82 -21.37
C LEU A 490 35.90 -13.34 -22.12
N THR A 491 36.89 -12.47 -22.27
CA THR A 491 38.22 -12.82 -22.81
C THR A 491 39.29 -12.32 -21.84
N THR A 492 40.43 -13.01 -21.79
CA THR A 492 41.54 -12.65 -20.89
C THR A 492 42.00 -11.20 -21.09
N LYS A 493 42.06 -10.72 -22.34
CA LYS A 493 42.35 -9.32 -22.66
C LYS A 493 41.32 -8.33 -22.09
N ALA A 494 40.04 -8.69 -22.08
CA ALA A 494 38.99 -7.83 -21.54
C ALA A 494 39.07 -7.72 -20.01
N ILE A 495 39.52 -8.78 -19.33
CA ILE A 495 39.75 -8.77 -17.88
C ILE A 495 40.88 -7.80 -17.52
N ASP A 496 42.00 -7.85 -18.26
CA ASP A 496 43.13 -6.95 -18.03
C ASP A 496 42.75 -5.48 -18.30
N GLN A 497 42.07 -5.20 -19.40
CA GLN A 497 41.55 -3.86 -19.72
C GLN A 497 40.53 -3.37 -18.69
N GLY A 498 39.66 -4.25 -18.20
CA GLY A 498 38.71 -3.94 -17.13
C GLY A 498 39.42 -3.50 -15.84
N LYS A 499 40.50 -4.19 -15.45
CA LYS A 499 41.30 -3.82 -14.27
C LYS A 499 41.97 -2.45 -14.42
N GLU A 500 42.46 -2.11 -15.61
CA GLU A 500 43.03 -0.79 -15.89
C GLU A 500 41.96 0.31 -15.77
N LEU A 501 40.77 0.09 -16.33
CA LEU A 501 39.65 1.03 -16.22
C LEU A 501 39.20 1.23 -14.76
N THR A 502 39.11 0.15 -13.98
CA THR A 502 38.76 0.23 -12.55
C THR A 502 39.74 1.11 -11.79
N LYS A 503 41.05 0.98 -12.03
CA LYS A 503 42.07 1.81 -11.35
C LYS A 503 41.90 3.31 -11.60
N ILE A 504 41.43 3.70 -12.79
CA ILE A 504 41.20 5.10 -13.16
C ILE A 504 40.02 5.69 -12.39
N VAL A 505 38.95 4.91 -12.24
CA VAL A 505 37.64 5.39 -11.77
C VAL A 505 37.47 5.23 -10.25
N LEU A 506 38.17 4.27 -9.63
CA LEU A 506 38.04 3.93 -8.22
C LEU A 506 38.20 5.12 -7.24
N PRO A 507 39.16 6.05 -7.41
CA PRO A 507 39.34 7.17 -6.49
C PRO A 507 38.12 8.10 -6.43
N GLU A 508 37.49 8.35 -7.58
CA GLU A 508 36.31 9.22 -7.68
C GLU A 508 35.11 8.55 -7.01
N VAL A 509 34.88 7.28 -7.31
CA VAL A 509 33.81 6.47 -6.71
C VAL A 509 33.98 6.40 -5.20
N GLU A 510 35.19 6.18 -4.69
CA GLU A 510 35.46 6.17 -3.25
C GLU A 510 35.16 7.50 -2.58
N SER A 511 35.58 8.61 -3.18
CA SER A 511 35.34 9.94 -2.62
C SER A 511 33.85 10.24 -2.46
N LEU A 512 33.04 9.93 -3.49
CA LEU A 512 31.61 10.19 -3.49
C LEU A 512 30.81 9.16 -2.68
N SER A 513 31.20 7.88 -2.72
CA SER A 513 30.56 6.85 -1.89
C SER A 513 30.76 7.13 -0.40
N ARG A 514 31.93 7.65 0.01
CA ARG A 514 32.14 8.07 1.41
C ARG A 514 31.26 9.26 1.79
N VAL A 515 31.16 10.28 0.93
CA VAL A 515 30.31 11.45 1.20
C VAL A 515 28.84 11.05 1.30
N ILE A 516 28.38 10.15 0.43
CA ILE A 516 26.98 9.72 0.38
C ILE A 516 26.67 8.74 1.48
N ASN A 517 27.56 7.78 1.80
CA ASN A 517 27.38 6.95 2.99
C ASN A 517 27.42 7.80 4.26
N ASP A 518 28.32 8.78 4.37
CA ASP A 518 28.31 9.73 5.51
C ASP A 518 27.03 10.58 5.54
N LEU A 519 26.40 10.86 4.40
CA LEU A 519 25.11 11.56 4.32
C LEU A 519 23.95 10.64 4.66
N LEU A 520 23.92 9.41 4.14
CA LEU A 520 22.93 8.38 4.45
C LEU A 520 22.99 7.99 5.93
N ASP A 521 24.18 7.80 6.48
CA ASP A 521 24.43 7.55 7.90
C ASP A 521 24.06 8.77 8.78
N LYS A 522 24.12 10.00 8.22
CA LYS A 522 23.58 11.21 8.88
C LYS A 522 22.08 11.39 8.64
N GLU A 523 21.51 10.88 7.56
CA GLU A 523 20.07 10.87 7.26
C GLU A 523 19.32 9.82 8.09
N GLU A 524 20.02 8.82 8.64
CA GLU A 524 19.52 8.06 9.80
C GLU A 524 19.15 8.99 10.98
N SER A 525 19.64 10.24 10.98
CA SER A 525 19.19 11.32 11.86
C SER A 525 18.22 12.31 11.19
N ALA A 526 17.03 11.82 10.81
CA ALA A 526 15.79 12.60 10.75
C ALA A 526 15.82 13.94 9.97
N ASP A 527 16.08 13.90 8.66
CA ASP A 527 15.98 15.11 7.82
C ASP A 527 14.76 15.14 6.87
N TYR A 528 14.36 16.37 6.54
CA TYR A 528 13.14 16.70 5.81
C TYR A 528 13.46 16.94 4.32
N SER A 529 12.65 16.38 3.41
CA SER A 529 12.73 16.69 1.98
C SER A 529 12.08 18.05 1.67
N SER A 530 12.86 19.00 1.14
CA SER A 530 12.39 20.38 0.86
C SER A 530 11.69 20.55 -0.49
N GLY A 531 10.81 21.55 -0.61
CA GLY A 531 10.22 21.95 -1.89
C GLY A 531 9.04 21.10 -2.35
N LYS A 532 8.15 20.75 -1.41
CA LYS A 532 6.87 20.08 -1.68
C LYS A 532 5.71 21.08 -1.56
N TYR A 533 4.59 20.76 -2.22
CA TYR A 533 3.35 21.54 -2.11
C TYR A 533 2.69 21.41 -0.73
N TYR A 534 3.03 20.37 0.02
CA TYR A 534 2.56 20.07 1.37
C TYR A 534 3.65 19.31 2.14
N GLY A 535 3.73 19.50 3.45
CA GLY A 535 4.78 18.93 4.29
C GLY A 535 4.67 19.37 5.74
N SER A 536 5.33 18.63 6.64
CA SER A 536 5.25 18.79 8.09
C SER A 536 5.95 20.06 8.62
N ARG A 537 6.78 20.72 7.81
CA ARG A 537 7.45 21.97 8.17
C ARG A 537 7.27 22.99 7.05
N PHE A 538 6.86 24.21 7.40
CA PHE A 538 6.82 25.32 6.44
C PHE A 538 8.22 25.91 6.24
N ASN A 539 8.63 26.10 4.98
CA ASN A 539 9.92 26.62 4.59
C ASN A 539 9.79 28.03 3.97
N PRO A 540 10.10 29.10 4.72
CA PRO A 540 9.93 30.48 4.27
C PRO A 540 10.86 30.87 3.11
N SER A 541 11.97 30.15 2.93
CA SER A 541 12.99 30.51 1.93
C SER A 541 12.50 30.38 0.49
N ARG A 542 11.51 29.53 0.24
CA ARG A 542 10.93 29.30 -1.10
C ARG A 542 9.74 30.18 -1.43
N VAL A 543 9.16 30.85 -0.43
CA VAL A 543 8.04 31.79 -0.59
C VAL A 543 8.44 32.97 -1.49
N ALA A 544 9.69 33.41 -1.41
CA ALA A 544 10.21 34.51 -2.22
C ALA A 544 10.26 34.20 -3.72
N TYR A 545 10.27 32.93 -4.12
CA TYR A 545 10.37 32.51 -5.53
C TYR A 545 9.02 32.21 -6.19
N GLY A 546 7.91 32.27 -5.45
CA GLY A 546 6.56 32.11 -6.01
C GLY A 546 6.18 30.71 -6.49
N ASP A 547 7.02 29.69 -6.26
CA ASP A 547 6.87 28.32 -6.78
C ASP A 547 5.80 27.47 -6.07
N LEU A 548 5.02 28.04 -5.12
CA LEU A 548 3.99 27.38 -4.30
C LEU A 548 4.43 26.11 -3.52
N ARG A 549 5.69 25.68 -3.68
CA ARG A 549 6.35 24.53 -3.05
C ARG A 549 7.03 24.94 -1.75
N ASN A 550 6.24 25.40 -0.79
CA ASN A 550 6.71 26.06 0.42
C ASN A 550 6.87 25.13 1.63
N PHE A 551 6.75 23.82 1.46
CA PHE A 551 6.76 22.88 2.58
C PHE A 551 7.88 21.85 2.47
N ASP A 552 8.46 21.49 3.61
CA ASP A 552 9.39 20.39 3.78
C ASP A 552 8.65 19.21 4.43
N LYS A 553 8.86 17.99 3.93
CA LYS A 553 8.22 16.77 4.45
C LYS A 553 9.24 15.92 5.20
N LYS A 554 8.93 15.53 6.44
CA LYS A 554 9.79 14.63 7.23
C LYS A 554 9.80 13.25 6.58
N ASN A 555 10.98 12.74 6.25
CA ASN A 555 11.12 11.38 5.72
C ASN A 555 11.13 10.40 6.92
N PRO A 556 10.25 9.37 6.95
CA PRO A 556 10.28 8.38 8.02
C PRO A 556 11.52 7.48 7.88
N PRO A 557 12.14 7.04 8.99
CA PRO A 557 13.37 6.20 8.99
C PRO A 557 13.16 4.76 8.48
N THR A 558 12.05 4.49 7.80
CA THR A 558 11.70 3.17 7.23
C THR A 558 11.56 3.20 5.71
N GLU A 559 11.58 4.37 5.10
CA GLU A 559 11.81 4.52 3.66
C GLU A 559 13.30 4.85 3.52
N GLN A 560 14.15 3.83 3.40
CA GLN A 560 15.40 4.04 2.67
C GLN A 560 14.94 4.47 1.27
N PRO A 561 15.36 5.64 0.73
CA PRO A 561 15.05 5.98 -0.65
C PRO A 561 15.63 4.86 -1.53
N SER A 562 14.76 3.94 -1.93
CA SER A 562 15.15 2.80 -2.72
C SER A 562 15.21 3.31 -4.16
N LEU A 563 16.43 3.54 -4.64
CA LEU A 563 16.69 3.91 -6.02
C LEU A 563 16.95 2.64 -6.83
N ALA A 564 16.25 2.46 -7.96
CA ALA A 564 16.65 1.50 -8.98
C ALA A 564 17.21 2.25 -10.19
N LEU A 565 18.37 1.84 -10.66
CA LEU A 565 19.12 2.52 -11.71
C LEU A 565 19.25 1.62 -12.95
N ALA A 566 18.74 2.09 -14.09
CA ALA A 566 19.03 1.53 -15.40
C ALA A 566 19.85 2.49 -16.24
N VAL A 567 20.92 1.99 -16.85
CA VAL A 567 21.78 2.78 -17.74
C VAL A 567 21.76 2.19 -19.13
N ARG A 568 21.47 3.05 -20.11
CA ARG A 568 21.63 2.79 -21.53
C ARG A 568 22.86 3.52 -22.05
N VAL A 569 23.72 2.80 -22.76
CA VAL A 569 24.88 3.36 -23.47
C VAL A 569 24.68 3.17 -24.98
N ASP A 570 24.64 4.27 -25.72
CA ASP A 570 24.65 4.23 -27.18
C ASP A 570 26.00 3.67 -27.67
N GLU A 571 25.95 2.59 -28.46
CA GLU A 571 27.13 1.99 -29.09
C GLU A 571 27.13 2.18 -30.61
N SER A 572 26.54 3.26 -31.11
CA SER A 572 26.56 3.64 -32.54
C SER A 572 27.93 4.16 -33.01
N GLY A 573 28.08 4.28 -34.34
CA GLY A 573 29.33 4.69 -34.98
C GLY A 573 29.73 6.14 -34.75
N SER A 574 28.83 7.01 -34.28
CA SER A 574 29.17 8.40 -33.90
C SER A 574 30.05 8.46 -32.64
N MET A 575 29.92 7.46 -31.76
CA MET A 575 30.68 7.32 -30.51
C MET A 575 32.18 7.03 -30.71
N VAL A 576 32.66 6.90 -31.95
CA VAL A 576 34.09 6.77 -32.30
C VAL A 576 34.85 8.09 -32.11
N ARG A 577 34.17 9.24 -32.24
CA ARG A 577 34.84 10.55 -32.17
C ARG A 577 35.25 10.88 -30.74
N GLU A 578 36.41 11.53 -30.58
CA GLU A 578 36.88 12.13 -29.31
C GLU A 578 36.88 11.18 -28.10
N ASP A 579 37.18 9.90 -28.30
CA ASP A 579 37.22 8.86 -27.25
C ASP A 579 35.92 8.76 -26.42
N ARG A 580 34.78 9.20 -26.99
CA ARG A 580 33.47 9.23 -26.32
C ARG A 580 33.05 7.87 -25.78
N ILE A 581 33.31 6.80 -26.53
CA ILE A 581 33.04 5.43 -26.08
C ILE A 581 33.93 5.03 -24.89
N GLU A 582 35.18 5.48 -24.83
CA GLU A 582 36.07 5.18 -23.70
C GLU A 582 35.61 5.91 -22.44
N LYS A 583 35.10 7.14 -22.60
CA LYS A 583 34.48 7.91 -21.52
C LYS A 583 33.14 7.35 -21.07
N ALA A 584 32.32 6.87 -22.01
CA ALA A 584 31.09 6.15 -21.68
C ALA A 584 31.38 4.85 -20.92
N LYS A 585 32.44 4.11 -21.26
CA LYS A 585 32.92 2.95 -20.49
C LYS A 585 33.33 3.34 -19.07
N GLN A 586 34.13 4.41 -18.92
CA GLN A 586 34.55 4.93 -17.62
C GLN A 586 33.34 5.33 -16.77
N ALA A 587 32.38 6.05 -17.34
CA ALA A 587 31.15 6.44 -16.67
C ALA A 587 30.30 5.23 -16.27
N ALA A 588 30.03 4.30 -17.19
CA ALA A 588 29.24 3.10 -16.90
C ALA A 588 29.87 2.23 -15.81
N LEU A 589 31.21 2.13 -15.80
CA LEU A 589 31.95 1.42 -14.75
C LEU A 589 31.88 2.17 -13.41
N ALA A 590 31.99 3.50 -13.42
CA ALA A 590 31.84 4.33 -12.22
C ALA A 590 30.48 4.12 -11.57
N LEU A 591 29.42 4.14 -12.37
CA LEU A 591 28.05 3.93 -11.93
C LEU A 591 27.84 2.53 -11.37
N GLY A 592 28.39 1.49 -12.02
CA GLY A 592 28.31 0.12 -11.54
C GLY A 592 29.00 -0.09 -10.19
N LEU A 593 30.23 0.39 -10.04
CA LEU A 593 30.98 0.28 -8.78
C LEU A 593 30.36 1.10 -7.65
N PHE A 594 29.79 2.26 -7.98
CA PHE A 594 29.06 3.08 -7.03
C PHE A 594 27.78 2.39 -6.55
N ALA A 595 27.00 1.83 -7.49
CA ALA A 595 25.78 1.10 -7.16
C ALA A 595 26.06 -0.15 -6.31
N GLU A 596 27.17 -0.86 -6.57
CA GLU A 596 27.61 -1.99 -5.73
C GLU A 596 27.90 -1.55 -4.28
N LYS A 597 28.60 -0.42 -4.10
CA LYS A 597 28.98 0.08 -2.77
C LYS A 597 27.80 0.57 -1.93
N ILE A 598 26.77 1.12 -2.56
CA ILE A 598 25.57 1.69 -1.89
C ILE A 598 24.39 0.71 -1.94
N ASN A 599 24.59 -0.49 -2.53
CA ASN A 599 23.57 -1.53 -2.65
C ASN A 599 22.31 -1.08 -3.45
N ILE A 600 22.53 -0.36 -4.55
CA ILE A 600 21.49 0.12 -5.46
C ILE A 600 21.27 -0.95 -6.56
N PRO A 601 20.03 -1.41 -6.79
CA PRO A 601 19.70 -2.24 -7.95
C PRO A 601 20.13 -1.58 -9.26
N PHE A 602 21.04 -2.23 -10.00
CA PHE A 602 21.67 -1.67 -11.19
C PHE A 602 21.59 -2.63 -12.40
N THR A 603 21.18 -2.07 -13.54
CA THR A 603 21.24 -2.73 -14.86
C THR A 603 21.93 -1.85 -15.91
N LEU A 604 22.68 -2.48 -16.81
CA LEU A 604 23.46 -1.82 -17.84
C LEU A 604 23.29 -2.51 -19.20
N TYR A 605 22.82 -1.73 -20.17
CA TYR A 605 22.66 -2.15 -21.55
C TYR A 605 23.39 -1.22 -22.49
N GLY A 606 23.96 -1.78 -23.55
CA GLY A 606 24.36 -1.02 -24.73
C GLY A 606 23.59 -1.47 -25.96
N ASP A 607 23.50 -0.61 -26.97
CA ASP A 607 22.73 -0.93 -28.17
C ASP A 607 23.34 -0.40 -29.46
N SER A 608 23.06 -1.12 -30.54
CA SER A 608 23.32 -0.68 -31.90
C SER A 608 22.28 -1.28 -32.85
N ALA A 609 22.07 -0.65 -34.00
CA ALA A 609 21.11 -1.06 -35.02
C ALA A 609 21.82 -1.39 -36.34
N ASP A 610 21.12 -2.14 -37.19
CA ASP A 610 21.52 -2.51 -38.56
C ASP A 610 22.76 -3.41 -38.71
N VAL A 611 23.05 -4.26 -37.72
CA VAL A 611 24.20 -5.18 -37.76
C VAL A 611 24.07 -6.22 -38.90
N SER A 612 22.86 -6.66 -39.25
CA SER A 612 22.60 -7.51 -40.42
C SER A 612 21.17 -7.40 -40.94
N GLN A 613 20.84 -7.94 -42.13
CA GLN A 613 19.47 -7.91 -42.67
C GLN A 613 18.42 -8.60 -41.77
N ARG A 614 18.85 -9.53 -40.90
CA ARG A 614 17.99 -10.22 -39.92
C ARG A 614 18.06 -9.61 -38.52
N GLU A 615 19.09 -8.82 -38.23
CA GLU A 615 19.34 -8.24 -36.92
C GLU A 615 19.29 -6.72 -37.04
N LYS A 616 18.06 -6.20 -36.95
CA LYS A 616 17.79 -4.77 -37.10
C LYS A 616 18.13 -3.99 -35.84
N THR A 617 18.03 -4.62 -34.67
CA THR A 617 18.44 -4.03 -33.38
C THR A 617 19.19 -5.06 -32.55
N SER A 618 20.42 -4.73 -32.16
CA SER A 618 21.30 -5.53 -31.31
C SER A 618 21.40 -4.87 -29.94
N LEU A 619 20.96 -5.58 -28.91
CA LEU A 619 21.10 -5.16 -27.52
C LEU A 619 22.22 -5.97 -26.87
N PHE A 620 23.08 -5.33 -26.11
CA PHE A 620 24.17 -5.95 -25.35
C PHE A 620 23.87 -5.77 -23.86
N SER A 621 23.48 -6.85 -23.19
CA SER A 621 23.27 -6.85 -21.74
C SER A 621 24.62 -7.08 -21.05
N TYR A 622 25.12 -6.03 -20.40
CA TYR A 622 26.36 -6.08 -19.63
C TYR A 622 26.09 -6.48 -18.17
N LYS A 623 24.94 -6.08 -17.62
CA LYS A 623 24.48 -6.45 -16.28
C LYS A 623 22.95 -6.38 -16.14
N GLU A 624 22.34 -7.40 -15.57
CA GLU A 624 20.96 -7.39 -15.07
C GLU A 624 20.90 -7.13 -13.56
N PHE A 625 19.73 -6.79 -13.02
CA PHE A 625 19.53 -6.55 -11.58
C PHE A 625 20.02 -7.72 -10.71
N ASN A 626 19.69 -8.95 -11.11
CA ASN A 626 20.06 -10.18 -10.38
C ASN A 626 21.46 -10.72 -10.71
N ASP A 627 22.19 -10.09 -11.64
CA ASP A 627 23.55 -10.53 -11.96
C ASP A 627 24.54 -10.09 -10.87
N PRO A 628 25.53 -10.95 -10.53
CA PRO A 628 26.64 -10.53 -9.69
C PRO A 628 27.48 -9.44 -10.38
N TYR A 629 28.19 -8.64 -9.59
CA TYR A 629 29.11 -7.61 -10.09
C TYR A 629 30.45 -8.20 -10.59
N ASP A 630 30.65 -9.50 -10.40
CA ASP A 630 31.82 -10.24 -10.87
C ASP A 630 32.03 -10.05 -12.38
N PHE A 631 33.25 -9.68 -12.74
CA PHE A 631 33.65 -9.42 -14.12
C PHE A 631 32.89 -8.30 -14.86
N LEU A 632 32.11 -7.45 -14.16
CA LEU A 632 31.42 -6.30 -14.78
C LEU A 632 32.40 -5.41 -15.56
N ALA A 633 33.54 -5.08 -14.95
CA ALA A 633 34.59 -4.29 -15.60
C ALA A 633 35.10 -4.94 -16.90
N ALA A 634 35.22 -6.27 -16.91
CA ALA A 634 35.64 -7.02 -18.10
C ALA A 634 34.54 -7.01 -19.18
N LYS A 635 33.26 -7.13 -18.81
CA LYS A 635 32.14 -7.02 -19.73
C LYS A 635 32.08 -5.62 -20.35
N ILE A 636 32.16 -4.55 -19.56
CA ILE A 636 32.16 -3.15 -20.02
C ILE A 636 33.35 -2.86 -20.95
N ALA A 637 34.53 -3.42 -20.67
CA ALA A 637 35.71 -3.24 -21.54
C ALA A 637 35.45 -3.69 -23.00
N THR A 638 34.53 -4.65 -23.21
CA THR A 638 34.16 -5.14 -24.54
C THR A 638 33.22 -4.22 -25.35
N MET A 639 32.66 -3.16 -24.73
CA MET A 639 31.84 -2.17 -25.43
C MET A 639 32.61 -1.58 -26.62
N LYS A 640 31.93 -1.35 -27.74
CA LYS A 640 32.58 -0.81 -28.93
C LYS A 640 31.58 -0.12 -29.84
N PRO A 641 31.98 0.99 -30.48
CA PRO A 641 31.10 1.66 -31.43
C PRO A 641 30.88 0.75 -32.65
N ARG A 642 29.64 0.69 -33.10
CA ARG A 642 29.18 -0.16 -34.22
C ARG A 642 28.51 0.71 -35.28
N GLN A 643 27.24 0.44 -35.59
CA GLN A 643 26.54 1.05 -36.73
C GLN A 643 25.55 2.12 -36.26
N ASN A 644 24.26 1.89 -36.48
CA ASN A 644 23.19 2.85 -36.26
C ASN A 644 22.64 2.73 -34.83
N ASN A 645 21.65 3.56 -34.45
CA ASN A 645 20.97 3.48 -33.16
C ASN A 645 19.45 3.50 -33.33
N ARG A 646 18.76 2.74 -32.46
CA ARG A 646 17.30 2.63 -32.47
C ARG A 646 16.73 2.70 -31.07
N ASP A 647 16.71 3.92 -30.55
CA ASP A 647 16.51 4.23 -29.14
C ASP A 647 15.21 3.74 -28.51
N GLY A 648 14.09 3.71 -29.26
CA GLY A 648 12.80 3.32 -28.71
C GLY A 648 12.77 1.90 -28.13
N VAL A 649 13.50 0.97 -28.75
CA VAL A 649 13.59 -0.44 -28.33
C VAL A 649 14.30 -0.63 -26.98
N PRO A 650 15.57 -0.21 -26.80
CA PRO A 650 16.27 -0.33 -25.52
C PRO A 650 15.61 0.47 -24.41
N LEU A 651 15.09 1.68 -24.69
CA LEU A 651 14.42 2.51 -23.68
C LEU A 651 13.17 1.81 -23.14
N ARG A 652 12.33 1.24 -24.02
CA ARG A 652 11.13 0.51 -23.61
C ARG A 652 11.49 -0.76 -22.82
N LEU A 653 12.50 -1.51 -23.24
CA LEU A 653 12.92 -2.73 -22.54
C LEU A 653 13.43 -2.41 -21.12
N LEU A 654 14.31 -1.42 -20.99
CA LEU A 654 14.85 -0.99 -19.70
C LEU A 654 13.76 -0.40 -18.79
N ALA A 655 12.85 0.39 -19.36
CA ALA A 655 11.74 0.96 -18.61
C ALA A 655 10.76 -0.13 -18.10
N GLU A 656 10.47 -1.16 -18.90
CA GLU A 656 9.64 -2.29 -18.45
C GLU A 656 10.35 -3.06 -17.31
N LYS A 657 11.66 -3.33 -17.45
CA LYS A 657 12.45 -3.97 -16.39
C LYS A 657 12.45 -3.14 -15.10
N LEU A 658 12.71 -1.83 -15.17
CA LEU A 658 12.61 -0.92 -14.03
C LEU A 658 11.20 -0.88 -13.42
N SER A 659 10.15 -0.99 -14.23
CA SER A 659 8.78 -0.93 -13.73
C SER A 659 8.45 -2.10 -12.78
N ASN A 660 9.11 -3.25 -12.96
CA ASN A 660 8.96 -4.44 -12.12
C ASN A 660 9.78 -4.39 -10.83
N GLU A 661 10.72 -3.45 -10.68
CA GLU A 661 11.49 -3.27 -9.46
C GLU A 661 10.62 -2.68 -8.33
N THR A 662 10.91 -3.07 -7.09
CA THR A 662 10.20 -2.60 -5.89
C THR A 662 10.66 -1.23 -5.39
N ALA A 663 11.64 -0.63 -6.06
CA ALA A 663 12.23 0.65 -5.70
C ALA A 663 11.24 1.83 -5.84
N ASP A 664 11.27 2.78 -4.91
CA ASP A 664 10.41 3.97 -4.87
C ASP A 664 10.76 4.97 -5.98
N THR A 665 12.06 5.16 -6.21
CA THR A 665 12.56 6.02 -7.28
C THR A 665 13.19 5.15 -8.37
N LYS A 666 12.66 5.25 -9.59
CA LYS A 666 13.12 4.46 -10.74
C LYS A 666 13.76 5.39 -11.75
N LEU A 667 15.07 5.29 -11.94
CA LEU A 667 15.85 6.20 -12.77
C LEU A 667 16.44 5.48 -13.98
N LEU A 668 16.16 5.99 -15.18
CA LEU A 668 16.76 5.55 -16.44
C LEU A 668 17.66 6.65 -17.00
N LEU A 669 18.97 6.36 -17.07
CA LEU A 669 19.97 7.24 -17.68
C LEU A 669 20.23 6.80 -19.13
N ASN A 670 20.05 7.73 -20.06
CA ASN A 670 20.35 7.51 -21.47
C ASN A 670 21.62 8.28 -21.87
N ILE A 671 22.72 7.56 -22.07
CA ILE A 671 24.00 8.12 -22.53
C ILE A 671 24.06 7.99 -24.05
N SER A 672 23.92 9.09 -24.79
CA SER A 672 23.93 9.11 -26.25
C SER A 672 24.55 10.40 -26.81
N ASP A 673 25.15 10.32 -27.99
CA ASP A 673 25.87 11.41 -28.63
C ASP A 673 25.18 12.03 -29.87
N GLY A 674 23.96 11.57 -30.23
CA GLY A 674 23.34 12.01 -31.48
C GLY A 674 21.87 11.65 -31.66
N GLN A 675 21.36 11.95 -32.86
CA GLN A 675 19.97 11.71 -33.25
C GLN A 675 19.72 10.23 -33.59
N PRO A 676 18.57 9.66 -33.20
CA PRO A 676 18.18 8.31 -33.56
C PRO A 676 18.12 8.12 -35.09
N LYS A 677 18.87 7.13 -35.60
CA LYS A 677 18.94 6.82 -37.03
C LYS A 677 19.11 5.32 -37.23
N ALA A 678 18.09 4.66 -37.80
CA ALA A 678 18.16 3.27 -38.24
C ALA A 678 17.39 3.03 -39.55
N LEU A 679 17.82 2.03 -40.33
CA LEU A 679 17.21 1.67 -41.61
C LEU A 679 15.99 0.72 -41.42
N PRO A 680 15.01 0.73 -42.35
CA PRO A 680 14.90 1.58 -43.53
C PRO A 680 14.27 2.97 -43.25
N ASP A 681 13.40 3.10 -42.25
CA ASP A 681 12.52 4.28 -42.09
C ASP A 681 12.55 4.88 -40.66
N TYR A 682 13.56 4.62 -39.83
CA TYR A 682 13.63 5.14 -38.46
C TYR A 682 14.51 6.39 -38.40
N THR A 683 13.94 7.53 -38.83
CA THR A 683 14.60 8.84 -38.82
C THR A 683 13.63 9.97 -38.48
N ALA A 684 14.16 11.07 -37.95
CA ALA A 684 13.44 12.31 -37.67
C ALA A 684 12.13 12.09 -36.87
N LYS A 685 10.98 12.41 -37.47
CA LYS A 685 9.67 12.45 -36.79
C LYS A 685 9.24 11.10 -36.21
N LYS A 686 9.48 10.00 -36.94
CA LYS A 686 9.07 8.65 -36.51
C LYS A 686 9.84 8.18 -35.27
N ALA A 687 11.13 8.51 -35.19
CA ALA A 687 11.96 8.18 -34.05
C ALA A 687 11.64 9.07 -32.84
N GLN A 688 11.36 10.36 -33.07
CA GLN A 688 10.94 11.28 -32.02
C GLN A 688 9.58 10.87 -31.42
N GLU A 689 8.59 10.57 -32.26
CA GLU A 689 7.27 10.11 -31.81
C GLU A 689 7.35 8.82 -31.00
N ASP A 690 8.19 7.85 -31.41
CA ASP A 690 8.40 6.59 -30.71
C ASP A 690 9.05 6.79 -29.33
N ILE A 691 10.13 7.58 -29.24
CA ILE A 691 10.78 7.88 -27.96
C ILE A 691 9.82 8.65 -27.05
N GLN A 692 9.10 9.65 -27.56
CA GLN A 692 8.13 10.42 -26.78
C GLN A 692 6.96 9.57 -26.28
N GLN A 693 6.52 8.60 -27.09
CA GLN A 693 5.51 7.63 -26.66
C GLN A 693 6.03 6.76 -25.51
N VAL A 694 7.25 6.22 -25.63
CA VAL A 694 7.88 5.44 -24.54
C VAL A 694 8.00 6.28 -23.26
N LEU A 695 8.46 7.52 -23.37
CA LEU A 695 8.54 8.43 -22.22
C LEU A 695 7.16 8.60 -21.56
N ALA A 696 6.12 8.89 -22.34
CA ALA A 696 4.76 9.11 -21.81
C ALA A 696 4.14 7.85 -21.18
N ASP A 697 4.38 6.67 -21.77
CA ASP A 697 3.86 5.39 -21.27
C ASP A 697 4.42 5.04 -19.88
N TYR A 698 5.71 5.30 -19.68
CA TYR A 698 6.45 4.88 -18.49
C TYR A 698 6.63 5.98 -17.44
N GLU A 699 6.50 7.25 -17.79
CA GLU A 699 6.44 8.37 -16.84
C GLU A 699 5.21 8.24 -15.92
N ARG A 700 4.06 7.78 -16.47
CA ARG A 700 2.87 7.44 -15.67
C ARG A 700 3.09 6.28 -14.71
N LYS A 701 4.06 5.41 -14.99
CA LYS A 701 4.48 4.30 -14.12
C LYS A 701 5.55 4.72 -13.10
N GLY A 702 5.87 6.01 -12.99
CA GLY A 702 6.81 6.56 -12.01
C GLY A 702 8.29 6.47 -12.40
N ILE A 703 8.61 6.28 -13.68
CA ILE A 703 10.00 6.20 -14.15
C ILE A 703 10.50 7.58 -14.58
N ILE A 704 11.65 7.98 -14.03
CA ILE A 704 12.35 9.22 -14.35
C ILE A 704 13.36 8.94 -15.47
N PHE A 705 13.26 9.67 -16.57
CA PHE A 705 14.18 9.57 -17.70
C PHE A 705 15.11 10.79 -17.73
N ILE A 706 16.42 10.54 -17.86
CA ILE A 706 17.42 11.60 -18.00
C ILE A 706 18.30 11.30 -19.22
N ALA A 707 18.34 12.24 -20.15
CA ALA A 707 19.21 12.18 -21.31
C ALA A 707 20.53 12.90 -21.02
N CYS A 708 21.63 12.16 -21.09
CA CYS A 708 23.00 12.63 -20.96
C CYS A 708 23.58 12.76 -22.37
N ALA A 709 23.58 13.99 -22.89
CA ALA A 709 24.06 14.25 -24.24
C ALA A 709 25.58 14.46 -24.25
N ILE A 710 26.24 13.75 -25.17
CA ILE A 710 27.67 13.86 -25.41
C ILE A 710 27.90 14.59 -26.75
N GLY A 711 28.52 15.78 -26.73
CA GLY A 711 28.91 16.49 -27.96
C GLY A 711 27.95 17.60 -28.43
N GLU A 712 27.91 17.86 -29.74
CA GLU A 712 27.34 19.09 -30.34
C GLU A 712 25.83 19.03 -30.63
N ASP A 713 25.20 17.84 -30.65
CA ASP A 713 23.79 17.62 -31.05
C ASP A 713 22.76 17.89 -29.92
N LYS A 714 23.09 18.83 -29.04
CA LYS A 714 22.36 19.15 -27.79
C LYS A 714 20.92 19.60 -28.03
N LEU A 715 20.71 20.46 -29.02
CA LEU A 715 19.39 21.04 -29.32
C LEU A 715 18.41 19.97 -29.82
N ALA A 716 18.92 18.97 -30.55
CA ALA A 716 18.10 17.89 -31.06
C ALA A 716 17.67 16.93 -29.94
N ILE A 717 18.59 16.50 -29.09
CA ILE A 717 18.29 15.64 -27.93
C ILE A 717 17.34 16.37 -26.95
N LYS A 718 17.58 17.67 -26.71
CA LYS A 718 16.71 18.53 -25.89
C LYS A 718 15.28 18.60 -26.43
N SER A 719 15.09 18.62 -27.76
CA SER A 719 13.75 18.61 -28.37
C SER A 719 13.00 17.28 -28.25
N ILE A 720 13.72 16.17 -28.04
CA ILE A 720 13.14 14.83 -27.92
C ILE A 720 12.73 14.55 -26.46
N TYR A 721 13.61 14.85 -25.50
CA TYR A 721 13.39 14.54 -24.08
C TYR A 721 12.74 15.67 -23.26
N GLY A 722 12.83 16.94 -23.72
CA GLY A 722 12.28 18.11 -23.01
C GLY A 722 13.33 18.86 -22.16
N GLU A 723 13.04 20.12 -21.82
CA GLU A 723 14.02 21.02 -21.18
C GLU A 723 14.46 20.58 -19.78
N ASP A 724 13.56 19.96 -19.01
CA ASP A 724 13.80 19.57 -17.61
C ASP A 724 14.48 18.21 -17.44
N ARG A 725 14.68 17.45 -18.53
CA ARG A 725 15.16 16.04 -18.52
C ARG A 725 16.52 15.86 -19.23
N PHE A 726 17.27 16.95 -19.37
CA PHE A 726 18.50 17.02 -20.15
C PHE A 726 19.68 17.46 -19.29
N VAL A 727 20.79 16.71 -19.37
CA VAL A 727 22.06 17.04 -18.71
C VAL A 727 23.13 17.19 -19.77
N ASP A 728 23.72 18.38 -19.83
CA ASP A 728 24.80 18.69 -20.76
C ASP A 728 26.14 18.21 -20.19
N ILE A 729 26.70 17.17 -20.81
CA ILE A 729 28.04 16.67 -20.48
C ILE A 729 28.98 17.11 -21.61
N SER A 730 29.23 18.42 -21.65
CA SER A 730 30.16 19.03 -22.61
C SER A 730 31.62 18.66 -22.33
N ASP A 731 31.95 18.47 -21.07
CA ASP A 731 33.30 18.11 -20.63
C ASP A 731 33.38 16.62 -20.34
N LEU A 732 33.91 15.90 -21.33
CA LEU A 732 34.14 14.46 -21.30
C LEU A 732 35.06 13.99 -20.16
N SER A 733 35.86 14.90 -19.58
CA SER A 733 36.76 14.57 -18.47
C SER A 733 36.04 14.51 -17.11
N THR A 734 34.97 15.29 -16.94
CA THR A 734 34.18 15.36 -15.70
C THR A 734 32.88 14.54 -15.75
N MET A 735 32.63 13.85 -16.86
CA MET A 735 31.43 13.03 -17.09
C MET A 735 31.11 12.03 -15.96
N PRO A 736 32.05 11.20 -15.47
CA PRO A 736 31.74 10.26 -14.39
C PRO A 736 31.33 10.98 -13.10
N GLN A 737 32.03 12.06 -12.75
CA GLN A 737 31.74 12.87 -11.56
C GLN A 737 30.36 13.53 -11.64
N GLN A 738 30.01 14.12 -12.79
CA GLN A 738 28.71 14.77 -13.00
C GLN A 738 27.55 13.77 -12.93
N LEU A 739 27.73 12.56 -13.48
CA LEU A 739 26.72 11.50 -13.42
C LEU A 739 26.53 10.97 -12.01
N LEU A 740 27.62 10.79 -11.26
CA LEU A 740 27.55 10.38 -9.86
C LEU A 740 26.90 11.45 -8.98
N GLN A 741 27.22 12.73 -9.19
CA GLN A 741 26.56 13.86 -8.51
C GLN A 741 25.09 14.01 -8.88
N LEU A 742 24.71 13.59 -10.09
CA LEU A 742 23.32 13.58 -10.50
C LEU A 742 22.56 12.51 -9.73
N ILE A 743 23.10 11.29 -9.66
CA ILE A 743 22.49 10.18 -8.94
C ILE A 743 22.38 10.48 -7.45
N SER A 744 23.38 11.16 -6.87
CA SER A 744 23.36 11.58 -5.47
C SER A 744 22.28 12.61 -5.11
N ARG A 745 21.50 13.11 -6.08
CA ARG A 745 20.31 13.94 -5.82
C ARG A 745 19.03 13.11 -5.70
N PHE A 746 19.09 11.85 -6.12
CA PHE A 746 17.98 10.90 -6.19
C PHE A 746 18.15 9.72 -5.23
N VAL A 747 19.38 9.47 -4.78
CA VAL A 747 19.69 8.85 -3.49
C VAL A 747 19.43 9.89 -2.42
#